data_AF-L1IV28-F1
#
_entry.id   AF-L1IV28-F1
#
_cell.length_a   1.000
_cell.length_b   1.000
_cell.length_c   1.000
_cell.angle_alpha   90.00
_cell.angle_beta   90.00
_cell.angle_gamma   90.00
#
_symmetry.space_group_name_H-M   'P 1'
#
loop_
_entity.id
_entity.type
_entity.pdbx_description
1 polymer ?
#
loop_
_entity_poly.entity_id
_entity_poly.type
_entity_poly.pdbx_seq_one_letter_code
_entity_poly.pdbx_strand_id
1 'polypeptide(L)'
;MADGESVRVAVRVRPFNQREKDRDSKLCVRMLGPTTTVINPEDGKDKSFTFDFSYWSHDGYDNCAVSGTDGATYADQKKVFDDLGQGVLNNAYEGYNSCLFAYGQTGAGKSYSMVGYGVNKGIVPISCDEIFKRIEEQKASSPDKYQFQVTIQMLEIYNEQVRDLFSKTNPSGGLKVRMNPKSGVEVVGLTEWPVGSYQEIDERIETATKNRTVASTNMNATSSRAHTVAKMNLVDLAGSERAESTGATGDRLKEGAAINLSLTMLGNVITALAERSNNPNKKVLIPYRDSKLTCILQDALGGNSKTIMVCAISPADINFEETVGTLRYADRAKQIKNKPKVNIDPTEMLIQQLKEENERLKQQMGTGGGPPGTVMTEEEKEAMKKQLEDEMAAKMAENEKMLAEMSKSWEEKLKEAQEKAAAEGGSAQSEQKRRETEPHILNINEDPVLSRAICYFFPLGEEINIGNRDRPGEEEILLGGVSIRPDHCRVTNTDGKLIMGVREECKVLLNGADVTGKSDLELHHNDRLLIGTNYYFVVVHPSERDTSPPEEGWPEVTWDMFQREIAKAQGLNVDVNWAAMTEEEKRRALLNDELVQVMPRVQEANALSSELKRDINFETKVTSVMHKTEGTVSVVMVKVINEVTSAEFIWEKDKFINRVYLMRELYSKYLEGTLDPSLFNGDQDPFWDPIEPMNIGYSTIYLKPL
;
A
#
# COMPACT_ATOMS: atom_id res chain seq x y z
N MET A 1 -31.69 -16.10 -15.01
CA MET A 1 -30.84 -14.88 -15.00
C MET A 1 -30.17 -14.88 -13.63
N ALA A 2 -28.84 -14.85 -13.54
CA ALA A 2 -28.20 -14.74 -12.23
C ALA A 2 -28.42 -13.30 -11.72
N ASP A 3 -29.11 -13.16 -10.59
CA ASP A 3 -29.29 -11.87 -9.93
C ASP A 3 -27.91 -11.31 -9.54
N GLY A 4 -27.65 -10.05 -9.91
CA GLY A 4 -26.36 -9.41 -9.64
C GLY A 4 -26.17 -9.16 -8.15
N GLU A 5 -24.98 -9.47 -7.63
CA GLU A 5 -24.61 -9.24 -6.24
C GLU A 5 -24.08 -7.82 -6.06
N SER A 6 -24.55 -7.11 -5.03
CA SER A 6 -24.01 -5.77 -4.71
C SER A 6 -22.62 -5.86 -4.12
N VAL A 7 -21.75 -4.90 -4.44
CA VAL A 7 -20.51 -4.68 -3.68
C VAL A 7 -20.87 -4.37 -2.24
N ARG A 8 -20.31 -5.13 -1.29
CA ARG A 8 -20.49 -4.88 0.15
C ARG A 8 -19.52 -3.82 0.63
N VAL A 9 -19.98 -2.95 1.51
CA VAL A 9 -19.19 -1.82 2.01
C VAL A 9 -19.17 -1.84 3.53
N ALA A 10 -17.96 -1.79 4.08
CA ALA A 10 -17.73 -1.60 5.50
C ALA A 10 -16.96 -0.30 5.74
N VAL A 11 -17.32 0.43 6.79
CA VAL A 11 -16.56 1.61 7.24
C VAL A 11 -15.91 1.29 8.58
N ARG A 12 -14.67 1.72 8.79
CA ARG A 12 -13.95 1.54 10.05
C ARG A 12 -13.31 2.85 10.49
N VAL A 13 -13.62 3.29 11.70
CA VAL A 13 -12.99 4.46 12.34
C VAL A 13 -11.92 4.02 13.33
N ARG A 14 -10.74 4.63 13.25
CA ARG A 14 -9.60 4.33 14.13
C ARG A 14 -9.56 5.22 15.40
N PRO A 15 -8.70 4.93 16.38
CA PRO A 15 -8.43 5.84 17.49
C PRO A 15 -7.76 7.14 17.00
N PHE A 16 -7.75 8.18 17.83
CA PHE A 16 -6.89 9.34 17.58
C PHE A 16 -5.41 8.92 17.51
N ASN A 17 -4.71 9.37 16.48
CA ASN A 17 -3.26 9.24 16.42
C ASN A 17 -2.59 10.32 17.29
N GLN A 18 -1.27 10.23 17.50
CA GLN A 18 -0.57 11.17 18.36
C GLN A 18 -0.71 12.63 17.88
N ARG A 19 -0.65 12.85 16.57
CA ARG A 19 -0.83 14.18 15.97
C ARG A 19 -2.20 14.80 16.24
N GLU A 20 -3.26 14.01 16.18
CA GLU A 20 -4.63 14.46 16.48
C GLU A 20 -4.81 14.72 17.97
N LYS A 21 -4.19 13.89 18.84
CA LYS A 21 -4.17 14.12 20.29
C LYS A 21 -3.43 15.42 20.64
N ASP A 22 -2.26 15.62 20.05
CA ASP A 22 -1.43 16.81 20.26
C ASP A 22 -2.12 18.10 19.79
N ARG A 23 -3.03 17.98 18.82
CA ARG A 23 -3.86 19.08 18.30
C ARG A 23 -5.20 19.25 19.02
N ASP A 24 -5.49 18.45 20.05
CA ASP A 24 -6.82 18.37 20.72
C ASP A 24 -7.98 18.32 19.72
N SER A 25 -7.78 17.55 18.63
CA SER A 25 -8.80 17.37 17.61
C SER A 25 -10.11 16.89 18.22
N LYS A 26 -11.23 17.47 17.77
CA LYS A 26 -12.55 17.04 18.24
C LYS A 26 -13.00 15.81 17.47
N LEU A 27 -13.66 14.91 18.19
CA LEU A 27 -14.32 13.76 17.59
C LEU A 27 -15.51 14.25 16.76
N CYS A 28 -15.47 14.04 15.45
CA CYS A 28 -16.54 14.44 14.54
C CYS A 28 -17.30 13.25 13.93
N VAL A 29 -17.04 12.02 14.40
CA VAL A 29 -17.66 10.80 13.88
C VAL A 29 -18.45 10.09 14.98
N ARG A 30 -19.63 9.58 14.64
CA ARG A 30 -20.46 8.72 15.49
C ARG A 30 -20.94 7.52 14.67
N MET A 31 -20.86 6.32 15.23
CA MET A 31 -21.40 5.11 14.58
C MET A 31 -22.47 4.47 15.45
N LEU A 32 -23.60 4.10 14.85
CA LEU A 32 -24.69 3.39 15.51
C LEU A 32 -25.21 2.29 14.57
N GLY A 33 -24.95 1.03 14.94
CA GLY A 33 -25.22 -0.11 14.07
C GLY A 33 -24.51 0.05 12.71
N PRO A 34 -25.21 -0.09 11.56
CA PRO A 34 -24.61 0.09 10.24
C PRO A 34 -24.51 1.55 9.78
N THR A 35 -24.93 2.51 10.61
CA THR A 35 -24.98 3.94 10.26
C THR A 35 -23.74 4.66 10.78
N THR A 36 -23.03 5.34 9.88
CA THR A 36 -21.94 6.27 10.19
C THR A 36 -22.42 7.70 10.01
N THR A 37 -22.37 8.50 11.07
CA THR A 37 -22.69 9.93 11.08
C THR A 37 -21.41 10.74 11.23
N VAL A 38 -21.22 11.75 10.40
CA VAL A 38 -20.18 12.76 10.54
C VAL A 38 -20.82 14.09 10.89
N ILE A 39 -20.30 14.76 11.91
CA ILE A 39 -20.77 16.05 12.39
C ILE A 39 -19.88 17.12 11.76
N ASN A 40 -20.47 18.06 11.03
CA ASN A 40 -19.73 19.16 10.44
C ASN A 40 -19.18 20.08 11.53
N PRO A 41 -17.85 20.31 11.61
CA PRO A 41 -17.27 21.17 12.63
C PRO A 41 -17.68 22.65 12.48
N GLU A 42 -18.04 23.11 11.28
CA GLU A 42 -18.39 24.51 11.03
C GLU A 42 -19.82 24.88 11.45
N ASP A 43 -20.80 24.02 11.15
CA ASP A 43 -22.22 24.31 11.35
C ASP A 43 -22.94 23.31 12.28
N GLY A 44 -22.24 22.31 12.79
CA GLY A 44 -22.76 21.30 13.71
C GLY A 44 -23.78 20.36 13.08
N LYS A 45 -23.97 20.36 11.75
CA LYS A 45 -24.97 19.51 11.10
C LYS A 45 -24.47 18.08 10.93
N ASP A 46 -25.36 17.14 11.24
CA ASP A 46 -25.14 15.72 11.03
C ASP A 46 -25.28 15.35 9.55
N LYS A 47 -24.33 14.56 9.04
CA LYS A 47 -24.43 13.85 7.77
C LYS A 47 -24.29 12.35 8.00
N SER A 48 -25.37 11.62 7.76
CA SER A 48 -25.45 10.18 8.00
C SER A 48 -25.39 9.37 6.72
N PHE A 49 -24.70 8.24 6.78
CA PHE A 49 -24.56 7.26 5.71
C PHE A 49 -24.79 5.86 6.29
N THR A 50 -25.36 4.94 5.49
CA THR A 50 -25.69 3.59 5.95
C THR A 50 -25.04 2.53 5.06
N PHE A 51 -24.18 1.72 5.66
CA PHE A 51 -23.36 0.71 4.97
C PHE A 51 -23.79 -0.70 5.36
N ASP A 52 -23.06 -1.72 4.89
CA ASP A 52 -23.29 -3.09 5.36
C ASP A 52 -22.70 -3.27 6.76
N PHE A 53 -21.59 -2.58 7.05
CA PHE A 53 -20.98 -2.54 8.37
C PHE A 53 -20.41 -1.16 8.70
N SER A 54 -20.46 -0.78 9.98
CA SER A 54 -19.74 0.38 10.54
C SER A 54 -19.03 -0.07 11.82
N TYR A 55 -17.71 -0.08 11.79
CA TYR A 55 -16.84 -0.56 12.87
C TYR A 55 -16.29 0.61 13.65
N TRP A 56 -16.66 0.67 14.92
CA TRP A 56 -16.13 1.62 15.87
C TRP A 56 -14.86 1.04 16.51
N SER A 57 -13.68 1.53 16.12
CA SER A 57 -12.40 1.14 16.73
C SER A 57 -11.70 2.34 17.37
N HIS A 58 -12.45 3.30 17.94
CA HIS A 58 -11.89 4.58 18.41
C HIS A 58 -11.42 4.58 19.87
N ASP A 59 -12.25 4.13 20.80
CA ASP A 59 -11.99 4.08 22.24
C ASP A 59 -12.10 2.63 22.77
N GLY A 60 -11.50 2.34 23.93
CA GLY A 60 -11.41 0.97 24.47
C GLY A 60 -10.20 0.16 23.94
N TYR A 61 -9.20 0.84 23.38
CA TYR A 61 -7.93 0.25 22.94
C TYR A 61 -6.87 0.33 24.04
N ASP A 62 -6.27 -0.81 24.41
CA ASP A 62 -5.12 -0.88 25.30
C ASP A 62 -3.96 -1.62 24.59
N ASN A 63 -2.77 -1.02 24.60
CA ASN A 63 -1.64 -1.30 23.70
C ASN A 63 -1.06 -2.73 23.78
N CYS A 64 -1.56 -3.61 24.64
CA CYS A 64 -0.98 -4.96 24.85
C CYS A 64 -1.96 -6.14 24.84
N ALA A 65 -3.26 -5.91 24.94
CA ALA A 65 -4.31 -6.92 24.81
C ALA A 65 -5.63 -6.22 25.09
N VAL A 66 -6.73 -6.79 24.60
CA VAL A 66 -8.09 -6.40 24.97
C VAL A 66 -8.23 -6.56 26.49
N SER A 67 -7.94 -5.50 27.25
CA SER A 67 -8.48 -5.37 28.59
C SER A 67 -9.97 -5.14 28.39
N GLY A 68 -10.77 -6.09 28.85
CA GLY A 68 -12.23 -6.03 28.76
C GLY A 68 -12.74 -4.78 29.45
N THR A 69 -12.83 -3.68 28.71
CA THR A 69 -13.73 -2.60 29.05
C THR A 69 -15.09 -3.01 28.52
N ASP A 70 -16.10 -3.00 29.38
CA ASP A 70 -17.53 -3.32 29.16
C ASP A 70 -18.23 -2.46 28.06
N GLY A 71 -17.51 -1.92 27.08
CA GLY A 71 -18.06 -1.26 25.91
C GLY A 71 -18.36 -2.27 24.81
N ALA A 72 -19.64 -2.66 24.68
CA ALA A 72 -20.15 -3.57 23.63
C ALA A 72 -20.00 -3.08 22.17
N THR A 73 -19.24 -1.99 21.95
CA THR A 73 -19.16 -1.26 20.67
C THR A 73 -17.79 -1.30 19.99
N TYR A 74 -16.71 -1.70 20.67
CA TYR A 74 -15.37 -1.74 20.05
C TYR A 74 -15.22 -2.91 19.06
N ALA A 75 -14.74 -2.61 17.86
CA ALA A 75 -14.44 -3.58 16.82
C ALA A 75 -12.92 -3.81 16.70
N ASP A 76 -12.45 -4.93 17.22
CA ASP A 76 -11.06 -5.37 17.10
C ASP A 76 -10.77 -6.02 15.73
N GLN A 77 -9.53 -6.46 15.51
CA GLN A 77 -9.13 -7.13 14.27
C GLN A 77 -9.92 -8.42 14.03
N LYS A 78 -10.22 -9.17 15.11
CA LYS A 78 -10.95 -10.43 15.03
C LYS A 78 -12.38 -10.19 14.57
N LYS A 79 -13.10 -9.23 15.15
CA LYS A 79 -14.45 -8.87 14.75
C LYS A 79 -14.53 -8.47 13.28
N VAL A 80 -13.58 -7.66 12.81
CA VAL A 80 -13.51 -7.25 11.39
C VAL A 80 -13.22 -8.44 10.47
N PHE A 81 -12.35 -9.36 10.88
CA PHE A 81 -12.10 -10.61 10.15
C PHE A 81 -13.33 -11.53 10.12
N ASP A 82 -14.01 -11.70 11.25
CA ASP A 82 -15.18 -12.57 11.36
C ASP A 82 -16.32 -12.11 10.44
N ASP A 83 -16.55 -10.80 10.35
CA ASP A 83 -17.61 -10.24 9.51
C ASP A 83 -17.24 -10.16 8.03
N LEU A 84 -15.98 -9.89 7.70
CA LEU A 84 -15.52 -9.65 6.31
C LEU A 84 -14.65 -10.80 5.76
N GLY A 85 -13.57 -11.12 6.46
CA GLY A 85 -12.56 -12.10 6.03
C GLY A 85 -13.12 -13.51 5.89
N GLN A 86 -13.93 -13.98 6.85
CA GLN A 86 -14.60 -15.27 6.73
C GLN A 86 -15.48 -15.37 5.47
N GLY A 87 -16.16 -14.27 5.11
CA GLY A 87 -16.97 -14.21 3.90
C GLY A 87 -16.13 -14.35 2.63
N VAL A 88 -14.99 -13.66 2.57
CA VAL A 88 -14.03 -13.77 1.45
C VAL A 88 -13.52 -15.20 1.31
N LEU A 89 -13.15 -15.84 2.44
CA LEU A 89 -12.70 -17.23 2.45
C LEU A 89 -13.78 -18.19 1.98
N ASN A 90 -14.99 -18.10 2.53
CA ASN A 90 -16.10 -18.98 2.16
C ASN A 90 -16.39 -18.89 0.66
N ASN A 91 -16.39 -17.67 0.11
CA ASN A 91 -16.57 -17.45 -1.32
C ASN A 91 -15.46 -18.12 -2.16
N ALA A 92 -14.20 -18.00 -1.75
CA ALA A 92 -13.08 -18.65 -2.43
C ALA A 92 -13.20 -20.19 -2.38
N TYR A 93 -13.59 -20.75 -1.24
CA TYR A 93 -13.86 -22.19 -1.07
C TYR A 93 -15.02 -22.69 -1.93
N GLU A 94 -16.02 -21.85 -2.20
CA GLU A 94 -17.13 -22.13 -3.12
C GLU A 94 -16.75 -21.96 -4.60
N GLY A 95 -15.50 -21.58 -4.91
CA GLY A 95 -14.99 -21.37 -6.26
C GLY A 95 -15.32 -19.99 -6.86
N TYR A 96 -15.79 -19.03 -6.06
CA TYR A 96 -15.96 -17.64 -6.52
C TYR A 96 -14.65 -16.87 -6.43
N ASN A 97 -14.38 -16.04 -7.45
CA ASN A 97 -13.39 -14.98 -7.30
C ASN A 97 -13.87 -14.02 -6.22
N SER A 98 -12.97 -13.60 -5.35
CA SER A 98 -13.28 -12.65 -4.29
C SER A 98 -12.31 -11.49 -4.31
N CYS A 99 -12.78 -10.30 -3.97
CA CYS A 99 -11.94 -9.14 -3.83
C CYS A 99 -12.28 -8.41 -2.55
N LEU A 100 -11.29 -8.07 -1.75
CA LEU A 100 -11.41 -7.17 -0.62
C LEU A 100 -10.39 -6.06 -0.78
N PHE A 101 -10.84 -4.81 -0.86
CA PHE A 101 -9.94 -3.68 -0.99
C PHE A 101 -10.20 -2.59 0.04
N ALA A 102 -9.11 -2.01 0.56
CA ALA A 102 -9.15 -0.92 1.52
C ALA A 102 -9.00 0.44 0.81
N TYR A 103 -9.78 1.43 1.24
CA TYR A 103 -9.81 2.79 0.69
C TYR A 103 -9.93 3.82 1.81
N GLY A 104 -9.37 5.02 1.61
CA GLY A 104 -9.36 6.12 2.58
C GLY A 104 -8.04 6.88 2.58
N GLN A 105 -7.99 8.01 3.28
CA GLN A 105 -6.78 8.85 3.31
C GLN A 105 -5.58 8.12 3.93
N THR A 106 -4.37 8.61 3.66
CA THR A 106 -3.16 8.16 4.33
C THR A 106 -3.30 8.31 5.86
N GLY A 107 -2.81 7.29 6.59
CA GLY A 107 -2.95 7.23 8.05
C GLY A 107 -4.35 6.90 8.56
N ALA A 108 -5.38 6.67 7.72
CA ALA A 108 -6.73 6.35 8.20
C ALA A 108 -6.93 4.92 8.74
N GLY A 109 -5.96 4.01 8.52
CA GLY A 109 -6.03 2.62 8.98
C GLY A 109 -6.30 1.56 7.91
N LYS A 110 -6.00 1.85 6.63
CA LYS A 110 -6.08 0.87 5.52
C LYS A 110 -5.17 -0.33 5.75
N SER A 111 -3.85 -0.09 5.83
CA SER A 111 -2.83 -1.09 6.14
C SER A 111 -3.09 -1.84 7.45
N TYR A 112 -3.59 -1.14 8.48
CA TYR A 112 -3.96 -1.76 9.76
C TYR A 112 -5.09 -2.77 9.60
N SER A 113 -6.10 -2.46 8.79
CA SER A 113 -7.23 -3.38 8.56
C SER A 113 -6.83 -4.56 7.68
N MET A 114 -6.00 -4.32 6.66
CA MET A 114 -5.57 -5.34 5.71
C MET A 114 -4.49 -6.25 6.27
N VAL A 115 -3.38 -5.70 6.74
CA VAL A 115 -2.20 -6.44 7.18
C VAL A 115 -2.11 -6.49 8.70
N GLY A 116 -2.37 -5.37 9.37
CA GLY A 116 -2.19 -5.25 10.82
C GLY A 116 -0.74 -5.05 11.25
N TYR A 117 -0.51 -4.90 12.56
CA TYR A 117 0.81 -4.65 13.14
C TYR A 117 1.05 -5.49 14.38
N GLY A 118 2.25 -6.06 14.52
CA GLY A 118 2.66 -6.84 15.68
C GLY A 118 1.65 -7.95 16.00
N VAL A 119 1.12 -7.95 17.23
CA VAL A 119 0.10 -8.91 17.67
C VAL A 119 -1.27 -8.70 17.02
N ASN A 120 -1.55 -7.50 16.50
CA ASN A 120 -2.83 -7.12 15.90
C ASN A 120 -2.86 -7.46 14.40
N LYS A 121 -2.79 -8.75 14.07
CA LYS A 121 -2.88 -9.26 12.69
C LYS A 121 -4.19 -8.81 12.00
N GLY A 122 -4.09 -8.35 10.76
CA GLY A 122 -5.24 -7.90 9.95
C GLY A 122 -5.89 -9.01 9.14
N ILE A 123 -6.77 -8.63 8.21
CA ILE A 123 -7.56 -9.59 7.40
C ILE A 123 -6.67 -10.54 6.61
N VAL A 124 -5.60 -10.05 5.96
CA VAL A 124 -4.70 -10.82 5.09
C VAL A 124 -4.02 -11.97 5.84
N PRO A 125 -3.21 -11.72 6.89
CA PRO A 125 -2.51 -12.81 7.59
C PRO A 125 -3.47 -13.78 8.27
N ILE A 126 -4.58 -13.31 8.84
CA ILE A 126 -5.59 -14.21 9.44
C ILE A 126 -6.24 -15.08 8.35
N SER A 127 -6.55 -14.49 7.17
CA SER A 127 -7.10 -15.26 6.05
C SER A 127 -6.13 -16.33 5.57
N CYS A 128 -4.84 -16.02 5.46
CA CYS A 128 -3.84 -16.97 5.00
C CYS A 128 -3.68 -18.15 5.96
N ASP A 129 -3.67 -17.90 7.27
CA ASP A 129 -3.65 -18.94 8.31
C ASP A 129 -4.90 -19.83 8.25
N GLU A 130 -6.08 -19.20 8.15
CA GLU A 130 -7.37 -19.90 8.09
C GLU A 130 -7.53 -20.76 6.82
N ILE A 131 -6.94 -20.37 5.67
CA ILE A 131 -6.91 -21.21 4.47
C ILE A 131 -6.27 -22.56 4.79
N PHE A 132 -5.07 -22.57 5.40
CA PHE A 132 -4.36 -23.81 5.66
C PHE A 132 -5.01 -24.65 6.75
N LYS A 133 -5.56 -24.03 7.80
CA LYS A 133 -6.36 -24.73 8.83
C LYS A 133 -7.53 -25.50 8.21
N ARG A 134 -8.30 -24.84 7.35
CA ARG A 134 -9.42 -25.48 6.65
C ARG A 134 -8.96 -26.57 5.68
N ILE A 135 -7.82 -26.38 4.99
CA ILE A 135 -7.23 -27.43 4.14
C ILE A 135 -6.89 -28.66 4.99
N GLU A 136 -6.28 -28.48 6.15
CA GLU A 136 -5.92 -29.58 7.08
C GLU A 136 -7.16 -30.30 7.60
N GLU A 137 -8.20 -29.56 8.01
CA GLU A 137 -9.48 -30.13 8.45
C GLU A 137 -10.18 -30.94 7.35
N GLN A 138 -10.16 -30.45 6.11
CA GLN A 138 -10.74 -31.16 4.96
C GLN A 138 -9.93 -32.41 4.59
N LYS A 139 -8.58 -32.33 4.63
CA LYS A 139 -7.72 -33.50 4.44
C LYS A 139 -7.94 -34.55 5.53
N ALA A 140 -8.16 -34.14 6.78
CA ALA A 140 -8.41 -35.05 7.89
C ALA A 140 -9.78 -35.74 7.79
N SER A 141 -10.81 -35.01 7.35
CA SER A 141 -12.19 -35.51 7.25
C SER A 141 -12.49 -36.26 5.94
N SER A 142 -11.77 -35.96 4.86
CA SER A 142 -12.00 -36.55 3.53
C SER A 142 -10.71 -36.55 2.68
N PRO A 143 -9.70 -37.37 3.04
CA PRO A 143 -8.34 -37.30 2.48
C PRO A 143 -8.28 -37.48 0.95
N ASP A 144 -9.14 -38.31 0.38
CA ASP A 144 -9.12 -38.63 -1.06
C ASP A 144 -10.09 -37.77 -1.89
N LYS A 145 -10.87 -36.89 -1.24
CA LYS A 145 -11.95 -36.15 -1.90
C LYS A 145 -11.45 -34.91 -2.62
N TYR A 146 -10.55 -34.16 -1.99
CA TYR A 146 -10.06 -32.88 -2.48
C TYR A 146 -8.53 -32.84 -2.51
N GLN A 147 -7.99 -32.28 -3.58
CA GLN A 147 -6.57 -31.89 -3.66
C GLN A 147 -6.51 -30.37 -3.64
N PHE A 148 -5.66 -29.82 -2.80
CA PHE A 148 -5.52 -28.38 -2.64
C PHE A 148 -4.17 -27.92 -3.15
N GLN A 149 -4.18 -26.88 -3.98
CA GLN A 149 -3.00 -26.18 -4.48
C GLN A 149 -3.16 -24.71 -4.13
N VAL A 150 -2.15 -24.13 -3.49
CA VAL A 150 -2.18 -22.74 -3.06
C VAL A 150 -1.00 -22.01 -3.69
N THR A 151 -1.31 -20.94 -4.41
CA THR A 151 -0.33 -19.99 -4.95
C THR A 151 -0.59 -18.59 -4.42
N ILE A 152 0.50 -17.83 -4.30
CA ILE A 152 0.46 -16.41 -3.96
C ILE A 152 1.10 -15.58 -5.09
N GLN A 153 0.58 -14.38 -5.27
CA GLN A 153 1.11 -13.36 -6.17
C GLN A 153 1.10 -12.02 -5.42
N MET A 154 2.13 -11.20 -5.61
CA MET A 154 2.21 -9.91 -4.95
C MET A 154 2.81 -8.88 -5.90
N LEU A 155 2.06 -7.80 -6.13
CA LEU A 155 2.45 -6.74 -7.06
C LEU A 155 2.28 -5.36 -6.44
N GLU A 156 3.00 -4.41 -7.01
CA GLU A 156 2.85 -2.99 -6.74
C GLU A 156 2.47 -2.27 -8.03
N ILE A 157 1.54 -1.31 -7.92
CA ILE A 157 1.31 -0.33 -8.97
C ILE A 157 1.86 0.99 -8.46
N TYR A 158 2.90 1.48 -9.13
CA TYR A 158 3.50 2.77 -8.83
C TYR A 158 3.71 3.54 -10.13
N ASN A 159 3.22 4.78 -10.18
CA ASN A 159 3.28 5.64 -11.36
C ASN A 159 2.83 4.93 -12.67
N GLU A 160 1.68 4.25 -12.63
CA GLU A 160 1.13 3.43 -13.73
C GLU A 160 2.03 2.29 -14.24
N GLN A 161 3.10 1.96 -13.51
CA GLN A 161 3.94 0.80 -13.77
C GLN A 161 3.59 -0.32 -12.79
N VAL A 162 3.38 -1.53 -13.33
CA VAL A 162 3.14 -2.74 -12.52
C VAL A 162 4.47 -3.40 -12.23
N ARG A 163 4.74 -3.72 -10.97
CA ARG A 163 5.97 -4.38 -10.52
C ARG A 163 5.64 -5.67 -9.79
N ASP A 164 6.38 -6.72 -10.08
CA ASP A 164 6.37 -7.96 -9.30
C ASP A 164 7.25 -7.78 -8.06
N LEU A 165 6.66 -8.01 -6.87
CA LEU A 165 7.36 -7.87 -5.60
C LEU A 165 8.10 -9.15 -5.18
N PHE A 166 7.83 -10.30 -5.81
CA PHE A 166 8.64 -11.52 -5.65
C PHE A 166 9.85 -11.55 -6.57
N SER A 167 9.92 -10.65 -7.56
CA SER A 167 11.09 -10.50 -8.42
C SER A 167 12.01 -9.38 -7.96
N LYS A 168 13.32 -9.65 -7.88
CA LYS A 168 14.34 -8.62 -7.65
C LYS A 168 14.56 -7.71 -8.87
N THR A 169 14.14 -8.17 -10.05
CA THR A 169 14.32 -7.46 -11.33
C THR A 169 12.98 -7.27 -12.02
N ASN A 170 12.62 -6.04 -12.32
CA ASN A 170 11.41 -5.70 -13.06
C ASN A 170 11.79 -5.09 -14.43
N PRO A 171 11.02 -5.37 -15.49
CA PRO A 171 11.28 -4.77 -16.80
C PRO A 171 11.07 -3.25 -16.75
N SER A 172 11.86 -2.52 -17.53
CA SER A 172 11.65 -1.07 -17.73
C SER A 172 10.23 -0.83 -18.26
N GLY A 173 9.50 0.08 -17.62
CA GLY A 173 8.09 0.37 -17.92
C GLY A 173 7.06 -0.57 -17.26
N GLY A 174 7.50 -1.55 -16.48
CA GLY A 174 6.64 -2.45 -15.70
C GLY A 174 6.00 -3.60 -16.49
N LEU A 175 5.32 -4.49 -15.77
CA LEU A 175 4.61 -5.64 -16.30
C LEU A 175 3.36 -5.24 -17.10
N LYS A 176 3.02 -6.05 -18.11
CA LYS A 176 1.90 -5.78 -19.01
C LYS A 176 0.62 -6.42 -18.49
N VAL A 177 -0.41 -5.60 -18.24
CA VAL A 177 -1.77 -6.06 -17.94
C VAL A 177 -2.49 -6.40 -19.25
N ARG A 178 -3.07 -7.60 -19.34
CA ARG A 178 -3.84 -8.10 -20.49
C ARG A 178 -5.19 -8.65 -20.04
N MET A 179 -6.13 -8.71 -20.97
CA MET A 179 -7.42 -9.37 -20.78
C MET A 179 -7.41 -10.70 -21.52
N ASN A 180 -7.61 -11.78 -20.79
CA ASN A 180 -7.80 -13.12 -21.32
C ASN A 180 -9.30 -13.43 -21.35
N PRO A 181 -9.87 -13.85 -22.50
CA PRO A 181 -11.30 -14.15 -22.62
C PRO A 181 -11.83 -15.23 -21.65
N LYS A 182 -10.96 -16.12 -21.16
CA LYS A 182 -11.34 -17.22 -20.26
C LYS A 182 -11.04 -16.94 -18.79
N SER A 183 -9.83 -16.47 -18.49
CA SER A 183 -9.33 -16.33 -17.12
C SER A 183 -9.55 -14.94 -16.51
N GLY A 184 -9.93 -13.94 -17.31
CA GLY A 184 -10.13 -12.56 -16.88
C GLY A 184 -8.88 -11.71 -17.07
N VAL A 185 -8.67 -10.75 -16.17
CA VAL A 185 -7.47 -9.89 -16.22
C VAL A 185 -6.24 -10.66 -15.75
N GLU A 186 -5.15 -10.58 -16.52
CA GLU A 186 -3.87 -11.22 -16.22
C GLU A 186 -2.71 -10.22 -16.32
N VAL A 187 -1.75 -10.34 -15.41
CA VAL A 187 -0.50 -9.59 -15.47
C VAL A 187 0.58 -10.51 -16.03
N VAL A 188 1.01 -10.25 -17.27
CA VAL A 188 1.96 -11.13 -17.97
C VAL A 188 3.33 -11.02 -17.31
N GLY A 189 3.86 -12.18 -16.90
CA GLY A 189 5.18 -12.28 -16.25
C GLY A 189 5.16 -12.03 -14.74
N LEU A 190 3.99 -11.91 -14.12
CA LEU A 190 3.87 -11.87 -12.66
C LEU A 190 4.18 -13.25 -12.07
N THR A 191 5.10 -13.31 -11.12
CA THR A 191 5.49 -14.55 -10.45
C THR A 191 4.32 -15.14 -9.67
N GLU A 192 3.97 -16.37 -9.97
CA GLU A 192 3.06 -17.20 -9.20
C GLU A 192 3.88 -18.14 -8.30
N TRP A 193 3.78 -17.94 -6.98
CA TRP A 193 4.62 -18.63 -6.02
C TRP A 193 3.84 -19.74 -5.29
N PRO A 194 4.17 -21.03 -5.47
CA PRO A 194 3.57 -22.14 -4.72
C PRO A 194 3.91 -22.08 -3.22
N VAL A 195 2.92 -22.35 -2.38
CA VAL A 195 3.09 -22.38 -0.91
C VAL A 195 2.39 -23.58 -0.29
N GLY A 196 3.02 -24.17 0.73
CA GLY A 196 2.53 -25.33 1.48
C GLY A 196 2.02 -25.01 2.88
N SER A 197 2.27 -23.80 3.39
CA SER A 197 1.85 -23.39 4.74
C SER A 197 1.68 -21.86 4.87
N TYR A 198 1.03 -21.41 5.94
CA TYR A 198 0.94 -19.98 6.25
C TYR A 198 2.32 -19.37 6.53
N GLN A 199 3.22 -20.12 7.17
CA GLN A 199 4.58 -19.65 7.44
C GLN A 199 5.32 -19.29 6.14
N GLU A 200 5.21 -20.14 5.11
CA GLU A 200 5.79 -19.85 3.80
C GLU A 200 5.20 -18.59 3.15
N ILE A 201 3.90 -18.32 3.36
CA ILE A 201 3.28 -17.06 2.90
C ILE A 201 3.86 -15.86 3.64
N ASP A 202 3.96 -15.94 4.97
CA ASP A 202 4.43 -14.86 5.84
C ASP A 202 5.87 -14.45 5.46
N GLU A 203 6.78 -15.43 5.35
CA GLU A 203 8.17 -15.22 4.91
C GLU A 203 8.27 -14.59 3.50
N ARG A 204 7.36 -14.98 2.61
CA ARG A 204 7.29 -14.44 1.25
C ARG A 204 6.78 -13.00 1.23
N ILE A 205 5.76 -12.67 2.03
CA ILE A 205 5.25 -11.30 2.18
C ILE A 205 6.32 -10.39 2.79
N GLU A 206 7.07 -10.86 3.79
CA GLU A 206 8.20 -10.12 4.35
C GLU A 206 9.27 -9.84 3.29
N THR A 207 9.66 -10.86 2.53
CA THR A 207 10.63 -10.72 1.43
C THR A 207 10.15 -9.70 0.39
N ALA A 208 8.88 -9.78 -0.01
CA ALA A 208 8.28 -8.83 -0.94
C ALA A 208 8.22 -7.40 -0.38
N THR A 209 7.98 -7.25 0.92
CA THR A 209 7.97 -5.95 1.62
C THR A 209 9.37 -5.35 1.68
N LYS A 210 10.41 -6.16 1.89
CA LYS A 210 11.81 -5.74 1.79
C LYS A 210 12.14 -5.26 0.36
N ASN A 211 11.81 -6.06 -0.66
CA ASN A 211 12.03 -5.70 -2.06
C ASN A 211 11.35 -4.37 -2.43
N ARG A 212 10.12 -4.17 -1.96
CA ARG A 212 9.39 -2.91 -2.12
C ARG A 212 10.13 -1.75 -1.48
N THR A 213 10.56 -1.91 -0.22
CA THR A 213 11.24 -0.83 0.52
C THR A 213 12.52 -0.40 -0.18
N VAL A 214 13.33 -1.36 -0.67
CA VAL A 214 14.57 -1.08 -1.42
C VAL A 214 14.26 -0.30 -2.72
N ALA A 215 13.19 -0.67 -3.42
CA ALA A 215 12.75 0.06 -4.61
C ALA A 215 12.23 1.48 -4.26
N SER A 216 11.47 1.63 -3.17
CA SER A 216 10.97 2.92 -2.69
C SER A 216 12.08 3.85 -2.23
N THR A 217 13.09 3.32 -1.55
CA THR A 217 14.27 4.10 -1.13
C THR A 217 15.08 4.58 -2.33
N ASN A 218 15.15 3.82 -3.42
CA ASN A 218 15.80 4.28 -4.65
C ASN A 218 14.95 5.26 -5.48
N MET A 219 13.64 5.40 -5.20
CA MET A 219 12.69 6.09 -6.08
C MET A 219 11.70 7.06 -5.39
N ASN A 220 11.94 7.50 -4.15
CA ASN A 220 11.14 8.50 -3.41
C ASN A 220 9.61 8.30 -3.56
N ALA A 221 9.14 7.07 -3.37
CA ALA A 221 7.80 6.61 -3.73
C ALA A 221 6.94 6.25 -2.50
N THR A 222 5.72 6.79 -2.42
CA THR A 222 4.64 6.32 -1.52
C THR A 222 3.73 5.35 -2.29
N SER A 223 3.41 4.20 -1.69
CA SER A 223 2.95 2.96 -2.37
C SER A 223 1.46 2.90 -2.74
N SER A 224 1.12 2.02 -3.70
CA SER A 224 -0.18 1.32 -3.71
C SER A 224 0.04 -0.20 -3.77
N ARG A 225 -0.67 -0.96 -2.94
CA ARG A 225 -0.37 -2.36 -2.60
C ARG A 225 -1.46 -3.29 -3.12
N ALA A 226 -1.08 -4.40 -3.73
CA ALA A 226 -2.00 -5.49 -4.04
C ALA A 226 -1.37 -6.84 -3.66
N HIS A 227 -2.06 -7.61 -2.82
CA HIS A 227 -1.72 -8.98 -2.46
C HIS A 227 -2.79 -9.91 -3.05
N THR A 228 -2.41 -11.02 -3.66
CA THR A 228 -3.35 -12.00 -4.20
C THR A 228 -3.02 -13.40 -3.68
N VAL A 229 -4.00 -14.07 -3.09
CA VAL A 229 -3.91 -15.46 -2.61
C VAL A 229 -5.16 -16.19 -3.12
N ALA A 230 -5.03 -17.22 -3.97
CA ALA A 230 -6.13 -18.04 -4.53
C ALA A 230 -7.35 -17.26 -5.11
N LYS A 231 -7.20 -16.53 -6.24
CA LYS A 231 -8.15 -15.52 -6.78
C LYS A 231 -8.95 -14.72 -5.72
N MET A 232 -8.41 -14.59 -4.50
CA MET A 232 -8.77 -13.59 -3.52
C MET A 232 -7.79 -12.45 -3.71
N ASN A 233 -8.29 -11.36 -4.25
CA ASN A 233 -7.52 -10.13 -4.41
C ASN A 233 -7.71 -9.31 -3.13
N LEU A 234 -6.63 -9.12 -2.37
CA LEU A 234 -6.56 -8.33 -1.16
C LEU A 234 -5.76 -7.06 -1.44
N VAL A 235 -6.45 -5.95 -1.65
CA VAL A 235 -5.85 -4.74 -2.22
C VAL A 235 -5.83 -3.62 -1.18
N ASP A 236 -4.66 -3.01 -0.97
CA ASP A 236 -4.46 -1.89 -0.05
C ASP A 236 -4.06 -0.65 -0.88
N LEU A 237 -5.05 0.21 -1.14
CA LEU A 237 -4.90 1.32 -2.08
C LEU A 237 -4.02 2.44 -1.51
N ALA A 238 -3.53 3.31 -2.40
CA ALA A 238 -2.89 4.56 -2.00
C ALA A 238 -3.88 5.46 -1.22
N GLY A 239 -3.35 6.48 -0.53
CA GLY A 239 -4.15 7.49 0.16
C GLY A 239 -5.13 8.19 -0.79
N SER A 240 -6.40 8.32 -0.37
CA SER A 240 -7.46 8.95 -1.17
C SER A 240 -7.48 10.47 -1.13
N GLU A 241 -6.58 11.09 -0.35
CA GLU A 241 -6.50 12.53 -0.17
C GLU A 241 -6.44 13.27 -1.51
N ARG A 242 -7.28 14.30 -1.66
CA ARG A 242 -7.31 15.07 -2.90
C ARG A 242 -6.16 16.07 -2.92
N ALA A 243 -5.50 16.16 -4.07
CA ALA A 243 -4.62 17.29 -4.41
C ALA A 243 -5.38 18.64 -4.49
N GLU A 244 -6.72 18.61 -4.56
CA GLU A 244 -7.61 19.73 -4.91
C GLU A 244 -8.10 20.60 -3.73
N SER A 245 -7.63 20.41 -2.49
CA SER A 245 -7.97 21.32 -1.37
C SER A 245 -7.52 22.78 -1.56
N THR A 246 -6.88 23.11 -2.69
CA THR A 246 -6.24 24.40 -3.03
C THR A 246 -7.05 25.33 -3.94
N GLY A 247 -8.32 25.03 -4.24
CA GLY A 247 -9.16 25.93 -5.05
C GLY A 247 -8.61 26.18 -6.48
N ALA A 248 -7.83 25.25 -7.00
CA ALA A 248 -7.07 25.39 -8.23
C ALA A 248 -7.91 25.15 -9.50
N THR A 249 -7.93 26.10 -10.44
CA THR A 249 -8.55 25.95 -11.77
C THR A 249 -7.50 25.84 -12.88
N GLY A 250 -7.80 25.09 -13.96
CA GLY A 250 -6.95 25.01 -15.15
C GLY A 250 -5.87 23.93 -15.08
N ASP A 251 -4.65 24.24 -15.54
CA ASP A 251 -3.54 23.28 -15.68
C ASP A 251 -3.08 22.66 -14.35
N ARG A 252 -3.40 23.32 -13.24
CA ARG A 252 -3.25 22.80 -11.86
C ARG A 252 -4.01 21.48 -11.61
N LEU A 253 -5.08 21.21 -12.38
CA LEU A 253 -5.88 19.98 -12.30
C LEU A 253 -5.22 18.81 -13.04
N LYS A 254 -4.46 19.08 -14.11
CA LYS A 254 -3.76 18.04 -14.89
C LYS A 254 -2.56 17.48 -14.13
N GLU A 255 -1.93 18.30 -13.30
CA GLU A 255 -0.73 17.97 -12.51
C GLU A 255 -1.03 17.09 -11.30
N GLY A 256 -2.07 17.42 -10.51
CA GLY A 256 -2.56 16.54 -9.44
C GLY A 256 -3.19 15.24 -9.95
N ALA A 257 -3.64 15.23 -11.22
CA ALA A 257 -4.25 14.06 -11.85
C ALA A 257 -3.25 12.96 -12.23
N ALA A 258 -1.95 13.23 -12.36
CA ALA A 258 -0.95 12.19 -12.69
C ALA A 258 -0.62 11.29 -11.49
N ILE A 259 -0.44 11.88 -10.30
CA ILE A 259 -0.13 11.18 -9.04
C ILE A 259 -1.31 10.32 -8.60
N ASN A 260 -2.50 10.90 -8.69
CA ASN A 260 -3.75 10.27 -8.33
C ASN A 260 -4.48 9.68 -9.54
N LEU A 261 -3.79 9.42 -10.66
CA LEU A 261 -4.44 8.94 -11.88
C LEU A 261 -5.23 7.66 -11.60
N SER A 262 -4.56 6.67 -11.04
CA SER A 262 -5.15 5.39 -10.64
C SER A 262 -6.39 5.57 -9.73
N LEU A 263 -6.33 6.42 -8.70
CA LEU A 263 -7.45 6.63 -7.77
C LEU A 263 -8.58 7.48 -8.36
N THR A 264 -8.25 8.46 -9.19
CA THR A 264 -9.22 9.30 -9.92
C THR A 264 -9.97 8.44 -10.93
N MET A 265 -9.25 7.64 -11.71
CA MET A 265 -9.85 6.70 -12.66
C MET A 265 -10.68 5.63 -11.96
N LEU A 266 -10.25 5.15 -10.79
CA LEU A 266 -11.08 4.29 -9.95
C LEU A 266 -12.41 4.97 -9.58
N GLY A 267 -12.36 6.26 -9.21
CA GLY A 267 -13.56 7.06 -8.93
C GLY A 267 -14.49 7.20 -10.14
N ASN A 268 -13.93 7.37 -11.33
CA ASN A 268 -14.67 7.42 -12.58
C ASN A 268 -15.35 6.08 -12.90
N VAL A 269 -14.63 4.97 -12.73
CA VAL A 269 -15.18 3.60 -12.91
C VAL A 269 -16.34 3.36 -11.94
N ILE A 270 -16.17 3.67 -10.66
CA ILE A 270 -17.23 3.48 -9.65
C ILE A 270 -18.46 4.34 -9.96
N THR A 271 -18.25 5.60 -10.36
CA THR A 271 -19.34 6.50 -10.74
C THR A 271 -20.11 5.97 -11.96
N ALA A 272 -19.39 5.56 -13.00
CA ALA A 272 -19.98 4.99 -14.21
C ALA A 272 -20.75 3.69 -13.92
N LEU A 273 -20.23 2.84 -13.02
CA LEU A 273 -20.88 1.60 -12.61
C LEU A 273 -22.14 1.82 -11.76
N ALA A 274 -22.10 2.80 -10.85
CA ALA A 274 -23.28 3.22 -10.08
C ALA A 274 -24.36 3.79 -11.01
N GLU A 275 -23.99 4.66 -11.97
CA GLU A 275 -24.92 5.18 -12.98
C GLU A 275 -25.57 4.09 -13.82
N ARG A 276 -24.79 3.10 -14.25
CA ARG A 276 -25.28 1.94 -15.02
C ARG A 276 -26.25 1.10 -14.20
N SER A 277 -26.00 0.95 -12.91
CA SER A 277 -26.85 0.17 -12.01
C SER A 277 -28.19 0.88 -11.74
N ASN A 278 -28.16 2.22 -11.62
CA ASN A 278 -29.37 3.03 -11.43
C ASN A 278 -30.14 3.26 -12.74
N ASN A 279 -29.48 3.20 -13.90
CA ASN A 279 -30.09 3.39 -15.22
C ASN A 279 -29.72 2.25 -16.18
N PRO A 280 -30.33 1.06 -16.06
CA PRO A 280 -29.95 -0.12 -16.85
C PRO A 280 -30.06 0.05 -18.36
N ASN A 281 -30.95 0.96 -18.82
CA ASN A 281 -31.20 1.23 -20.23
C ASN A 281 -30.22 2.25 -20.85
N LYS A 282 -29.43 2.96 -20.04
CA LYS A 282 -28.42 3.92 -20.50
C LYS A 282 -27.15 3.17 -20.86
N LYS A 283 -26.67 3.33 -22.09
CA LYS A 283 -25.36 2.79 -22.49
C LYS A 283 -24.27 3.64 -21.85
N VAL A 284 -23.76 3.19 -20.70
CA VAL A 284 -22.63 3.82 -20.00
C VAL A 284 -21.35 3.07 -20.34
N LEU A 285 -20.37 3.76 -20.90
CA LEU A 285 -19.02 3.23 -21.10
C LEU A 285 -18.27 3.25 -19.77
N ILE A 286 -17.68 2.12 -19.37
CA ILE A 286 -16.91 2.03 -18.13
C ILE A 286 -15.40 2.17 -18.46
N PRO A 287 -14.70 3.18 -17.93
CA PRO A 287 -13.33 3.52 -18.32
C PRO A 287 -12.26 2.65 -17.62
N TYR A 288 -12.35 1.32 -17.68
CA TYR A 288 -11.36 0.45 -17.02
C TYR A 288 -9.94 0.62 -17.58
N ARG A 289 -9.82 1.02 -18.86
CA ARG A 289 -8.54 1.11 -19.57
C ARG A 289 -7.72 2.35 -19.24
N ASP A 290 -8.31 3.30 -18.50
CA ASP A 290 -7.71 4.62 -18.28
C ASP A 290 -6.63 4.59 -17.20
N SER A 291 -6.54 3.50 -16.42
CA SER A 291 -5.42 3.21 -15.51
C SER A 291 -5.13 1.72 -15.38
N LYS A 292 -3.92 1.35 -14.95
CA LYS A 292 -3.55 -0.05 -14.64
C LYS A 292 -4.35 -0.60 -13.46
N LEU A 293 -4.58 0.23 -12.44
CA LEU A 293 -5.37 -0.16 -11.28
C LEU A 293 -6.80 -0.55 -11.69
N THR A 294 -7.46 0.29 -12.48
CA THR A 294 -8.82 0.01 -12.95
C THR A 294 -8.87 -1.18 -13.92
N CYS A 295 -7.82 -1.42 -14.70
CA CYS A 295 -7.71 -2.64 -15.50
C CYS A 295 -7.66 -3.87 -14.59
N ILE A 296 -6.78 -3.90 -13.59
CA ILE A 296 -6.60 -5.03 -12.68
C ILE A 296 -7.86 -5.28 -11.85
N LEU A 297 -8.55 -4.23 -11.40
CA LEU A 297 -9.79 -4.32 -10.63
C LEU A 297 -11.05 -4.51 -11.49
N GLN A 298 -10.93 -4.72 -12.80
CA GLN A 298 -12.08 -4.82 -13.69
C GLN A 298 -13.01 -5.98 -13.30
N ASP A 299 -12.47 -7.13 -12.88
CA ASP A 299 -13.27 -8.26 -12.43
C ASP A 299 -13.92 -7.99 -11.06
N ALA A 300 -13.24 -7.22 -10.20
CA ALA A 300 -13.73 -6.84 -8.87
C ALA A 300 -14.87 -5.82 -8.92
N LEU A 301 -14.88 -4.92 -9.90
CA LEU A 301 -15.86 -3.83 -9.98
C LEU A 301 -16.74 -3.99 -11.20
N GLY A 302 -17.93 -4.55 -11.04
CA GLY A 302 -18.90 -4.79 -12.12
C GLY A 302 -18.66 -6.06 -12.94
N GLY A 303 -17.71 -6.91 -12.53
CA GLY A 303 -17.29 -8.13 -13.21
C GLY A 303 -17.61 -9.43 -12.46
N ASN A 304 -16.80 -10.47 -12.70
CA ASN A 304 -16.95 -11.81 -12.10
C ASN A 304 -16.16 -11.89 -10.79
N SER A 305 -16.68 -11.28 -9.73
CA SER A 305 -16.10 -11.33 -8.38
C SER A 305 -17.12 -10.97 -7.32
N LYS A 306 -17.01 -11.58 -6.13
CA LYS A 306 -17.68 -11.12 -4.91
C LYS A 306 -16.78 -10.11 -4.22
N THR A 307 -17.23 -8.85 -4.13
CA THR A 307 -16.34 -7.75 -3.76
C THR A 307 -16.79 -7.04 -2.48
N ILE A 308 -15.82 -6.80 -1.60
CA ILE A 308 -15.95 -6.06 -0.35
C ILE A 308 -15.02 -4.84 -0.40
N MET A 309 -15.55 -3.68 -0.05
CA MET A 309 -14.78 -2.45 0.12
C MET A 309 -14.71 -2.07 1.60
N VAL A 310 -13.50 -1.88 2.13
CA VAL A 310 -13.26 -1.41 3.51
C VAL A 310 -12.82 0.04 3.47
N CYS A 311 -13.65 0.94 3.97
CA CYS A 311 -13.36 2.37 4.04
C CYS A 311 -12.78 2.71 5.42
N ALA A 312 -11.50 3.04 5.48
CA ALA A 312 -10.85 3.49 6.70
C ALA A 312 -10.97 5.02 6.82
N ILE A 313 -11.41 5.52 7.98
CA ILE A 313 -11.63 6.95 8.22
C ILE A 313 -10.96 7.43 9.53
N SER A 314 -10.57 8.71 9.56
CA SER A 314 -10.13 9.37 10.79
C SER A 314 -11.36 9.83 11.61
N PRO A 315 -11.30 9.77 12.95
CA PRO A 315 -12.32 10.35 13.83
C PRO A 315 -12.25 11.88 13.95
N ALA A 316 -11.16 12.50 13.48
CA ALA A 316 -10.83 13.89 13.78
C ALA A 316 -11.49 14.91 12.86
N ASP A 317 -11.97 16.00 13.45
CA ASP A 317 -12.50 17.20 12.77
C ASP A 317 -11.54 17.79 11.72
N ILE A 318 -10.23 17.80 11.97
CA ILE A 318 -9.22 18.25 11.00
C ILE A 318 -9.21 17.44 9.70
N ASN A 319 -9.80 16.24 9.71
CA ASN A 319 -9.92 15.33 8.56
C ASN A 319 -11.37 15.22 8.06
N PHE A 320 -12.25 16.17 8.43
CA PHE A 320 -13.68 16.12 8.12
C PHE A 320 -13.96 15.99 6.62
N GLU A 321 -13.35 16.82 5.77
CA GLU A 321 -13.59 16.81 4.32
C GLU A 321 -13.17 15.48 3.67
N GLU A 322 -12.03 14.93 4.07
CA GLU A 322 -11.54 13.64 3.58
C GLU A 322 -12.40 12.47 4.05
N THR A 323 -12.87 12.53 5.30
CA THR A 323 -13.82 11.56 5.85
C THR A 323 -15.13 11.59 5.07
N VAL A 324 -15.70 12.78 4.84
CA VAL A 324 -16.92 12.94 4.03
C VAL A 324 -16.70 12.50 2.59
N GLY A 325 -15.55 12.79 1.99
CA GLY A 325 -15.15 12.33 0.66
C GLY A 325 -15.15 10.81 0.56
N THR A 326 -14.52 10.15 1.53
CA THR A 326 -14.46 8.69 1.66
C THR A 326 -15.86 8.08 1.78
N LEU A 327 -16.72 8.62 2.64
CA LEU A 327 -18.08 8.11 2.84
C LEU A 327 -18.98 8.27 1.60
N ARG A 328 -18.87 9.39 0.86
CA ARG A 328 -19.58 9.56 -0.43
C ARG A 328 -19.09 8.58 -1.49
N TYR A 329 -17.80 8.24 -1.45
CA TYR A 329 -17.23 7.26 -2.36
C TYR A 329 -17.75 5.85 -2.05
N ALA A 330 -17.77 5.50 -0.77
CA ALA A 330 -18.32 4.25 -0.24
C ALA A 330 -19.81 4.08 -0.61
N ASP A 331 -20.61 5.14 -0.47
CA ASP A 331 -22.05 5.13 -0.79
C ASP A 331 -22.32 4.85 -2.28
N ARG A 332 -21.47 5.37 -3.18
CA ARG A 332 -21.52 5.04 -4.62
C ARG A 332 -21.09 3.60 -4.89
N ALA A 333 -20.02 3.14 -4.25
CA ALA A 333 -19.49 1.79 -4.45
C ALA A 333 -20.53 0.71 -4.11
N LYS A 334 -21.32 0.90 -3.04
CA LYS A 334 -22.41 -0.01 -2.63
C LYS A 334 -23.47 -0.24 -3.73
N GLN A 335 -23.64 0.71 -4.65
CA GLN A 335 -24.62 0.64 -5.73
C GLN A 335 -24.16 -0.24 -6.89
N ILE A 336 -22.88 -0.61 -6.95
CA ILE A 336 -22.32 -1.44 -8.02
C ILE A 336 -22.87 -2.86 -7.91
N LYS A 337 -23.33 -3.40 -9.04
CA LYS A 337 -23.75 -4.79 -9.19
C LYS A 337 -22.71 -5.61 -9.94
N ASN A 338 -22.14 -6.60 -9.26
CA ASN A 338 -21.26 -7.62 -9.81
C ASN A 338 -22.05 -8.82 -10.33
N LYS A 339 -21.39 -9.67 -11.11
CA LYS A 339 -21.94 -10.90 -11.68
C LYS A 339 -21.02 -12.09 -11.35
N PRO A 340 -20.85 -12.42 -10.06
CA PRO A 340 -19.99 -13.52 -9.66
C PRO A 340 -20.54 -14.85 -10.17
N LYS A 341 -19.63 -15.72 -10.57
CA LYS A 341 -19.88 -17.09 -11.02
C LYS A 341 -18.85 -18.00 -10.39
N VAL A 342 -19.24 -19.25 -10.15
CA VAL A 342 -18.30 -20.29 -9.75
C VAL A 342 -17.35 -20.55 -10.91
N ASN A 343 -16.06 -20.44 -10.63
CA ASN A 343 -15.00 -20.67 -11.60
C ASN A 343 -14.57 -22.12 -11.46
N ILE A 344 -14.65 -22.86 -12.55
CA ILE A 344 -14.20 -24.24 -12.62
C ILE A 344 -13.18 -24.30 -13.75
N ASP A 345 -11.96 -24.72 -13.45
CA ASP A 345 -10.94 -24.85 -14.49
C ASP A 345 -11.38 -25.95 -15.48
N PRO A 346 -11.35 -25.73 -16.80
CA PRO A 346 -11.72 -26.77 -17.78
C PRO A 346 -10.91 -28.06 -17.65
N THR A 347 -9.68 -27.97 -17.17
CA THR A 347 -8.78 -29.09 -16.86
C THR A 347 -9.25 -29.82 -15.61
N GLU A 348 -9.69 -29.08 -14.58
CA GLU A 348 -10.32 -29.65 -13.38
C GLU A 348 -11.69 -30.25 -13.68
N MET A 349 -12.48 -29.63 -14.57
CA MET A 349 -13.73 -30.21 -15.06
C MET A 349 -13.47 -31.55 -15.75
N LEU A 350 -12.42 -31.63 -16.56
CA LEU A 350 -12.01 -32.88 -17.19
C LEU A 350 -11.58 -33.89 -16.13
N ILE A 351 -10.76 -33.49 -15.15
CA ILE A 351 -10.35 -34.34 -14.03
C ILE A 351 -11.57 -34.86 -13.25
N GLN A 352 -12.55 -34.00 -12.97
CA GLN A 352 -13.75 -34.36 -12.23
C GLN A 352 -14.64 -35.30 -13.04
N GLN A 353 -14.80 -35.06 -14.35
CA GLN A 353 -15.47 -35.98 -15.26
C GLN A 353 -14.78 -37.34 -15.31
N LEU A 354 -13.44 -37.36 -15.35
CA LEU A 354 -12.66 -38.60 -15.33
C LEU A 354 -12.78 -39.33 -13.99
N LYS A 355 -12.85 -38.61 -12.86
CA LYS A 355 -13.08 -39.19 -11.52
C LYS A 355 -14.50 -39.75 -11.37
N GLU A 356 -15.52 -39.01 -11.78
CA GLU A 356 -16.92 -39.45 -11.78
C GLU A 356 -17.12 -40.63 -12.76
N GLU A 357 -16.46 -40.60 -13.92
CA GLU A 357 -16.43 -41.74 -14.85
C GLU A 357 -15.77 -42.94 -14.17
N ASN A 358 -14.60 -42.80 -13.54
CA ASN A 358 -13.95 -43.88 -12.80
C ASN A 358 -14.83 -44.46 -11.68
N GLU A 359 -15.53 -43.61 -10.92
CA GLU A 359 -16.46 -44.07 -9.87
C GLU A 359 -17.68 -44.78 -10.45
N ARG A 360 -18.23 -44.27 -11.56
CA ARG A 360 -19.32 -44.91 -12.32
C ARG A 360 -18.89 -46.27 -12.87
N LEU A 361 -17.68 -46.36 -13.45
CA LEU A 361 -17.10 -47.61 -13.95
C LEU A 361 -16.89 -48.60 -12.78
N LYS A 362 -16.36 -48.17 -11.63
CA LYS A 362 -16.25 -49.00 -10.41
C LYS A 362 -17.60 -49.51 -9.91
N GLN A 363 -18.64 -48.67 -9.92
CA GLN A 363 -19.99 -49.09 -9.55
C GLN A 363 -20.58 -50.09 -10.56
N GLN A 364 -20.33 -49.91 -11.86
CA GLN A 364 -20.73 -50.85 -12.90
C GLN A 364 -20.02 -52.21 -12.79
N MET A 365 -18.76 -52.25 -12.33
CA MET A 365 -18.09 -53.51 -11.97
C MET A 365 -18.71 -54.17 -10.73
N GLY A 366 -19.28 -53.39 -9.80
CA GLY A 366 -19.94 -53.89 -8.60
C GLY A 366 -21.37 -54.39 -8.82
N THR A 367 -22.10 -53.84 -9.78
CA THR A 367 -23.46 -54.25 -10.14
C THR A 367 -23.47 -54.94 -11.51
N GLY A 368 -23.24 -56.26 -11.52
CA GLY A 368 -23.24 -57.08 -12.73
C GLY A 368 -24.62 -57.16 -13.40
N GLY A 369 -24.96 -56.17 -14.23
CA GLY A 369 -26.20 -56.11 -15.00
C GLY A 369 -25.93 -56.11 -16.50
N GLY A 370 -26.01 -57.28 -17.14
CA GLY A 370 -25.95 -57.40 -18.60
C GLY A 370 -27.26 -56.94 -19.28
N PRO A 371 -27.23 -56.60 -20.58
CA PRO A 371 -28.41 -56.11 -21.30
C PRO A 371 -29.50 -57.19 -21.38
N PRO A 372 -30.80 -56.85 -21.23
CA PRO A 372 -31.87 -57.81 -21.44
C PRO A 372 -32.17 -57.94 -22.94
N GLY A 373 -31.99 -59.13 -23.52
CA GLY A 373 -32.70 -59.49 -24.76
C GLY A 373 -31.97 -60.28 -25.85
N THR A 374 -30.70 -60.64 -25.71
CA THR A 374 -29.98 -61.45 -26.72
C THR A 374 -29.61 -62.83 -26.21
N VAL A 375 -30.03 -63.87 -26.96
CA VAL A 375 -29.63 -65.26 -26.73
C VAL A 375 -28.19 -65.42 -27.22
N MET A 376 -27.24 -65.23 -26.31
CA MET A 376 -25.81 -65.51 -26.49
C MET A 376 -25.46 -66.73 -25.65
N THR A 377 -24.49 -67.53 -26.07
CA THR A 377 -24.00 -68.67 -25.28
C THR A 377 -23.35 -68.18 -23.98
N GLU A 378 -23.35 -69.01 -22.92
CA GLU A 378 -22.76 -68.60 -21.63
C GLU A 378 -21.27 -68.27 -21.76
N GLU A 379 -20.54 -68.96 -22.64
CA GLU A 379 -19.13 -68.66 -22.96
C GLU A 379 -18.96 -67.29 -23.64
N GLU A 380 -19.87 -66.90 -24.55
CA GLU A 380 -19.82 -65.59 -25.21
C GLU A 380 -20.16 -64.44 -24.26
N LYS A 381 -21.09 -64.65 -23.31
CA LYS A 381 -21.40 -63.66 -22.27
C LYS A 381 -20.24 -63.47 -21.30
N GLU A 382 -19.60 -64.56 -20.90
CA GLU A 382 -18.47 -64.53 -19.96
C GLU A 382 -17.24 -63.90 -20.62
N ALA A 383 -16.97 -64.22 -21.89
CA ALA A 383 -15.91 -63.59 -22.68
C ALA A 383 -16.16 -62.09 -22.92
N MET A 384 -17.40 -61.70 -23.24
CA MET A 384 -17.76 -60.30 -23.45
C MET A 384 -17.71 -59.48 -22.14
N LYS A 385 -18.15 -60.05 -21.02
CA LYS A 385 -18.03 -59.44 -19.70
C LYS A 385 -16.57 -59.24 -19.31
N LYS A 386 -15.72 -60.24 -19.54
CA LYS A 386 -14.28 -60.18 -19.26
C LYS A 386 -13.58 -59.15 -20.15
N GLN A 387 -13.91 -59.08 -21.44
CA GLN A 387 -13.41 -58.03 -22.34
C GLN A 387 -13.81 -56.63 -21.87
N LEU A 388 -15.06 -56.45 -21.44
CA LEU A 388 -15.56 -55.16 -20.96
C LEU A 388 -14.89 -54.75 -19.63
N GLU A 389 -14.68 -55.70 -18.73
CA GLU A 389 -13.96 -55.48 -17.46
C GLU A 389 -12.49 -55.14 -17.70
N ASP A 390 -11.81 -55.84 -18.61
CA ASP A 390 -10.41 -55.58 -18.98
C ASP A 390 -10.25 -54.20 -19.65
N GLU A 391 -11.15 -53.83 -20.56
CA GLU A 391 -11.15 -52.54 -21.26
C GLU A 391 -11.48 -51.37 -20.30
N MET A 392 -12.42 -51.58 -19.37
CA MET A 392 -12.79 -50.64 -18.32
C MET A 392 -11.67 -50.46 -17.27
N ALA A 393 -10.96 -51.53 -16.90
CA ALA A 393 -9.82 -51.48 -16.01
C ALA A 393 -8.61 -50.76 -16.65
N ALA A 394 -8.34 -51.00 -17.93
CA ALA A 394 -7.29 -50.31 -18.68
C ALA A 394 -7.54 -48.79 -18.75
N LYS A 395 -8.80 -48.39 -19.00
CA LYS A 395 -9.21 -46.99 -19.04
C LYS A 395 -9.09 -46.30 -17.68
N MET A 396 -9.42 -47.01 -16.58
CA MET A 396 -9.19 -46.52 -15.22
C MET A 396 -7.70 -46.29 -14.90
N ALA A 397 -6.84 -47.23 -15.30
CA ALA A 397 -5.40 -47.12 -15.06
C ALA A 397 -4.77 -45.95 -15.84
N GLU A 398 -5.23 -45.68 -17.07
CA GLU A 398 -4.80 -44.52 -17.86
C GLU A 398 -5.21 -43.19 -17.19
N ASN A 399 -6.44 -43.10 -16.69
CA ASN A 399 -6.93 -41.94 -15.95
C ASN A 399 -6.16 -41.70 -14.64
N GLU A 400 -5.88 -42.76 -13.87
CA GLU A 400 -5.07 -42.67 -12.64
C GLU A 400 -3.63 -42.24 -12.93
N LYS A 401 -3.04 -42.68 -14.05
CA LYS A 401 -1.71 -42.26 -14.48
C LYS A 401 -1.66 -40.77 -14.82
N MET A 402 -2.66 -40.26 -15.55
CA MET A 402 -2.72 -38.84 -15.93
C MET A 402 -2.87 -37.92 -14.71
N LEU A 403 -3.65 -38.34 -13.71
CA LEU A 403 -3.78 -37.67 -12.41
C LEU A 403 -2.46 -37.63 -11.62
N ALA A 404 -1.73 -38.75 -11.62
CA ALA A 404 -0.44 -38.85 -10.94
C ALA A 404 0.64 -37.98 -11.62
N GLU A 405 0.65 -37.90 -12.96
CA GLU A 405 1.56 -37.03 -13.71
C GLU A 405 1.30 -35.53 -13.45
N MET A 406 0.03 -35.11 -13.37
CA MET A 406 -0.30 -33.71 -13.01
C MET A 406 0.01 -33.38 -11.54
N SER A 407 -0.21 -34.32 -10.61
CA SER A 407 0.11 -34.12 -9.18
C SER A 407 1.60 -34.02 -8.91
N LYS A 408 2.41 -34.88 -9.57
CA LYS A 408 3.88 -34.80 -9.49
C LYS A 408 4.41 -33.44 -9.94
N SER A 409 3.82 -32.85 -10.99
CA SER A 409 4.22 -31.52 -11.46
C SER A 409 3.98 -30.42 -10.41
N TRP A 410 2.92 -30.50 -9.60
CA TRP A 410 2.69 -29.55 -8.51
C TRP A 410 3.65 -29.74 -7.35
N GLU A 411 3.90 -30.99 -6.93
CA GLU A 411 4.86 -31.31 -5.88
C GLU A 411 6.27 -30.85 -6.27
N GLU A 412 6.66 -31.02 -7.53
CA GLU A 412 7.91 -30.49 -8.07
C GLU A 412 7.96 -28.96 -7.98
N LYS A 413 6.91 -28.24 -8.43
CA LYS A 413 6.83 -26.78 -8.32
C LYS A 413 6.91 -26.29 -6.88
N LEU A 414 6.22 -26.97 -5.95
CA LEU A 414 6.25 -26.63 -4.54
C LEU A 414 7.64 -26.85 -3.95
N LYS A 415 8.28 -27.98 -4.30
CA LYS A 415 9.64 -28.28 -3.85
C LYS A 415 10.66 -27.29 -4.40
N GLU A 416 10.60 -26.94 -5.68
CA GLU A 416 11.45 -25.90 -6.28
C GLU A 416 11.26 -24.55 -5.58
N ALA A 417 10.01 -24.18 -5.27
CA ALA A 417 9.71 -22.97 -4.53
C ALA A 417 10.29 -23.01 -3.10
N GLN A 418 10.17 -24.14 -2.39
CA GLN A 418 10.74 -24.32 -1.07
C GLN A 418 12.28 -24.31 -1.08
N GLU A 419 12.92 -24.92 -2.07
CA GLU A 419 14.38 -24.89 -2.24
C GLU A 419 14.87 -23.47 -2.53
N LYS A 420 14.18 -22.74 -3.41
CA LYS A 420 14.46 -21.32 -3.67
C LYS A 420 14.22 -20.46 -2.43
N ALA A 421 13.20 -20.75 -1.64
CA ALA A 421 12.93 -20.09 -0.36
C ALA A 421 13.99 -20.39 0.70
N ALA A 422 14.44 -21.63 0.83
CA ALA A 422 15.50 -21.99 1.76
C ALA A 422 16.82 -21.29 1.38
N ALA A 423 17.14 -21.20 0.08
CA ALA A 423 18.31 -20.47 -0.39
C ALA A 423 18.25 -18.97 -0.07
N GLU A 424 17.07 -18.35 -0.17
CA GLU A 424 16.85 -16.94 0.18
C GLU A 424 16.75 -16.73 1.71
N GLY A 425 16.11 -17.65 2.44
CA GLY A 425 15.85 -17.61 3.88
C GLY A 425 17.08 -17.89 4.74
N GLY A 426 18.04 -18.69 4.25
CA GLY A 426 19.35 -18.85 4.88
C GLY A 426 20.08 -17.51 5.02
N SER A 427 19.91 -16.60 4.06
CA SER A 427 20.41 -15.23 4.15
C SER A 427 19.64 -14.41 5.20
N ALA A 428 18.32 -14.57 5.31
CA ALA A 428 17.49 -13.84 6.28
C ALA A 428 17.74 -14.27 7.74
N GLN A 429 17.89 -15.57 8.02
CA GLN A 429 18.24 -16.05 9.37
C GLN A 429 19.65 -15.63 9.78
N SER A 430 20.59 -15.63 8.84
CA SER A 430 21.91 -15.06 9.04
C SER A 430 21.82 -13.57 9.38
N GLU A 431 21.05 -12.81 8.59
CA GLU A 431 20.78 -11.39 8.83
C GLU A 431 20.23 -11.14 10.23
N GLN A 432 19.24 -11.91 10.69
CA GLN A 432 18.62 -11.71 12.00
C GLN A 432 19.58 -11.98 13.16
N LYS A 433 20.40 -13.02 13.09
CA LYS A 433 21.46 -13.27 14.09
C LYS A 433 22.49 -12.15 14.12
N ARG A 434 22.82 -11.58 12.95
CA ARG A 434 23.69 -10.40 12.86
C ARG A 434 23.03 -9.17 13.47
N ARG A 435 21.71 -8.96 13.30
CA ARG A 435 20.99 -7.83 13.95
C ARG A 435 21.05 -7.89 15.48
N GLU A 436 21.19 -9.08 16.06
CA GLU A 436 21.32 -9.23 17.51
C GLU A 436 22.71 -8.87 18.04
N THR A 437 23.74 -8.93 17.20
CA THR A 437 25.15 -8.93 17.64
C THR A 437 26.00 -7.82 17.02
N GLU A 438 25.69 -7.40 15.79
CA GLU A 438 26.45 -6.42 15.03
C GLU A 438 25.74 -5.04 15.01
N PRO A 439 26.50 -3.94 15.13
CA PRO A 439 25.96 -2.61 14.90
C PRO A 439 25.43 -2.45 13.47
N HIS A 440 24.28 -1.80 13.33
CA HIS A 440 23.60 -1.62 12.06
C HIS A 440 22.71 -0.38 12.06
N ILE A 441 22.27 0.04 10.87
CA ILE A 441 21.22 1.05 10.70
C ILE A 441 19.97 0.44 10.08
N LEU A 442 18.80 0.92 10.51
CA LEU A 442 17.49 0.51 10.01
C LEU A 442 16.77 1.70 9.39
N ASN A 443 16.14 1.51 8.23
CA ASN A 443 15.38 2.59 7.61
C ASN A 443 14.12 2.95 8.42
N ILE A 444 13.71 4.20 8.40
CA ILE A 444 12.44 4.67 8.96
C ILE A 444 11.61 5.30 7.83
N ASN A 445 10.32 5.03 7.82
CA ASN A 445 9.41 5.46 6.77
C ASN A 445 8.11 6.01 7.36
N GLU A 446 7.45 6.92 6.64
CA GLU A 446 6.13 7.45 7.00
C GLU A 446 5.07 6.34 7.16
N ASP A 447 5.17 5.27 6.35
CA ASP A 447 4.39 4.06 6.53
C ASP A 447 5.09 3.10 7.52
N PRO A 448 4.50 2.79 8.68
CA PRO A 448 5.13 1.92 9.67
C PRO A 448 5.46 0.51 9.15
N VAL A 449 4.73 -0.02 8.15
CA VAL A 449 5.03 -1.34 7.56
C VAL A 449 6.34 -1.33 6.77
N LEU A 450 6.73 -0.16 6.25
CA LEU A 450 7.96 0.03 5.49
C LEU A 450 9.17 0.36 6.37
N SER A 451 8.94 0.69 7.65
CA SER A 451 10.00 0.97 8.59
C SER A 451 10.71 -0.32 9.01
N ARG A 452 12.02 -0.23 9.21
CA ARG A 452 12.93 -1.31 9.67
C ARG A 452 13.03 -2.52 8.72
N ALA A 453 12.57 -2.36 7.48
CA ALA A 453 12.64 -3.39 6.46
C ALA A 453 14.04 -3.51 5.83
N ILE A 454 14.77 -2.40 5.71
CA ILE A 454 16.14 -2.34 5.23
C ILE A 454 17.09 -2.25 6.41
N CYS A 455 18.16 -3.04 6.36
CA CYS A 455 19.20 -3.11 7.37
C CYS A 455 20.58 -3.08 6.71
N TYR A 456 21.45 -2.20 7.19
CA TYR A 456 22.85 -2.17 6.77
C TYR A 456 23.76 -2.35 7.98
N PHE A 457 24.66 -3.32 7.91
CA PHE A 457 25.57 -3.66 9.00
C PHE A 457 26.88 -2.89 8.88
N PHE A 458 27.54 -2.69 10.02
CA PHE A 458 28.87 -2.13 10.12
C PHE A 458 29.78 -3.15 10.84
N PRO A 459 30.42 -4.08 10.10
CA PRO A 459 31.29 -5.09 10.69
C PRO A 459 32.53 -4.48 11.35
N LEU A 460 33.07 -5.17 12.36
CA LEU A 460 34.23 -4.69 13.11
C LEU A 460 35.47 -4.57 12.22
N GLY A 461 36.11 -3.40 12.23
CA GLY A 461 37.34 -3.13 11.48
C GLY A 461 37.11 -2.72 10.02
N GLU A 462 35.86 -2.63 9.57
CA GLU A 462 35.50 -2.20 8.21
C GLU A 462 35.10 -0.72 8.17
N GLU A 463 35.46 -0.05 7.08
CA GLU A 463 34.97 1.29 6.71
C GLU A 463 33.94 1.12 5.59
N ILE A 464 32.68 1.46 5.87
CA ILE A 464 31.58 1.36 4.92
C ILE A 464 31.29 2.73 4.32
N ASN A 465 31.41 2.83 3.00
CA ASN A 465 31.00 4.02 2.25
C ASN A 465 29.49 4.04 2.01
N ILE A 466 28.86 5.21 2.17
CA ILE A 466 27.44 5.45 1.92
C ILE A 466 27.31 6.51 0.81
N GLY A 467 26.68 6.16 -0.32
CA GLY A 467 26.57 7.08 -1.46
C GLY A 467 25.94 6.49 -2.72
N ASN A 468 25.99 7.25 -3.82
CA ASN A 468 25.43 6.90 -5.13
C ASN A 468 26.54 6.61 -6.16
N ARG A 469 26.89 5.34 -6.40
CA ARG A 469 27.94 4.92 -7.36
C ARG A 469 27.40 3.96 -8.43
N ASP A 470 27.83 4.16 -9.67
CA ASP A 470 27.44 3.35 -10.84
C ASP A 470 28.03 1.91 -10.84
N ARG A 471 29.11 1.66 -10.08
CA ARG A 471 29.75 0.34 -9.94
C ARG A 471 30.16 0.10 -8.48
N PRO A 472 29.39 -0.67 -7.72
CA PRO A 472 29.70 -0.91 -6.31
C PRO A 472 30.85 -1.90 -6.11
N GLY A 473 31.62 -1.70 -5.03
CA GLY A 473 32.37 -2.78 -4.37
C GLY A 473 31.46 -3.60 -3.44
N GLU A 474 31.96 -4.70 -2.85
CA GLU A 474 31.18 -5.56 -1.95
C GLU A 474 30.84 -4.91 -0.57
N GLU A 475 31.52 -3.81 -0.22
CA GLU A 475 31.47 -3.16 1.11
C GLU A 475 30.92 -1.71 1.04
N GLU A 476 29.79 -1.49 0.35
CA GLU A 476 29.19 -0.14 0.19
C GLU A 476 27.67 -0.14 0.37
N ILE A 477 27.14 0.93 0.98
CA ILE A 477 25.70 1.21 1.08
C ILE A 477 25.31 2.15 -0.04
N LEU A 478 24.55 1.62 -1.01
CA LEU A 478 24.06 2.40 -2.14
C LEU A 478 22.75 3.11 -1.80
N LEU A 479 22.80 4.43 -1.83
CA LEU A 479 21.64 5.30 -1.76
C LEU A 479 21.52 6.04 -3.09
N GLY A 480 20.33 6.05 -3.67
CA GLY A 480 20.04 6.73 -4.94
C GLY A 480 19.46 8.12 -4.75
N GLY A 481 19.04 8.74 -5.85
CA GLY A 481 18.25 9.96 -5.78
C GLY A 481 19.02 11.25 -5.47
N VAL A 482 18.25 12.33 -5.41
CA VAL A 482 18.71 13.72 -5.36
C VAL A 482 19.52 13.97 -4.08
N SER A 483 20.58 14.78 -4.19
CA SER A 483 21.45 15.15 -3.06
C SER A 483 22.29 14.02 -2.47
N ILE A 484 22.34 12.84 -3.11
CA ILE A 484 23.28 11.79 -2.71
C ILE A 484 24.49 11.82 -3.64
N ARG A 485 25.68 11.87 -3.03
CA ARG A 485 26.96 11.86 -3.75
C ARG A 485 27.57 10.45 -3.72
N PRO A 486 28.49 10.12 -4.63
CA PRO A 486 29.19 8.83 -4.63
C PRO A 486 29.92 8.44 -3.34
N ASP A 487 30.38 9.43 -2.58
CA ASP A 487 31.11 9.30 -1.32
C ASP A 487 30.52 10.34 -0.37
N HIS A 488 29.27 10.09 0.05
CA HIS A 488 28.45 11.08 0.77
C HIS A 488 28.84 11.12 2.24
N CYS A 489 28.92 9.95 2.87
CA CYS A 489 29.49 9.78 4.19
C CYS A 489 30.09 8.37 4.33
N ARG A 490 30.95 8.19 5.32
CA ARG A 490 31.58 6.92 5.65
C ARG A 490 31.37 6.61 7.11
N VAL A 491 31.17 5.34 7.43
CA VAL A 491 31.04 4.86 8.80
C VAL A 491 32.07 3.76 9.02
N THR A 492 32.95 3.96 9.99
CA THR A 492 33.96 2.98 10.38
C THR A 492 33.62 2.39 11.74
N ASN A 493 33.66 1.07 11.87
CA ASN A 493 33.50 0.41 13.17
C ASN A 493 34.88 0.11 13.76
N THR A 494 35.34 0.94 14.70
CA THR A 494 36.62 0.77 15.40
C THR A 494 36.38 0.35 16.83
N ASP A 495 36.84 -0.85 17.22
CA ASP A 495 36.68 -1.38 18.59
C ASP A 495 35.22 -1.39 19.08
N GLY A 496 34.27 -1.61 18.18
CA GLY A 496 32.84 -1.60 18.46
C GLY A 496 32.21 -0.22 18.42
N LYS A 497 32.98 0.87 18.31
CA LYS A 497 32.47 2.23 18.18
C LYS A 497 32.25 2.60 16.72
N LEU A 498 31.06 3.10 16.40
CA LEU A 498 30.74 3.59 15.07
C LEU A 498 31.16 5.05 14.93
N ILE A 499 32.12 5.32 14.04
CA ILE A 499 32.62 6.67 13.75
C ILE A 499 32.21 7.06 12.34
N MET A 500 31.42 8.12 12.21
CA MET A 500 30.97 8.67 10.94
C MET A 500 31.79 9.88 10.52
N GLY A 501 32.21 9.90 9.26
CA GLY A 501 32.76 11.06 8.56
C GLY A 501 31.83 11.52 7.44
N VAL A 502 31.49 12.80 7.42
CA VAL A 502 30.61 13.42 6.42
C VAL A 502 31.43 14.35 5.53
N ARG A 503 31.22 14.27 4.22
CA ARG A 503 31.93 15.12 3.26
C ARG A 503 31.44 16.58 3.32
N GLU A 504 32.33 17.53 3.00
CA GLU A 504 32.17 18.99 3.17
C GLU A 504 30.90 19.60 2.54
N GLU A 505 30.32 18.95 1.51
CA GLU A 505 29.11 19.39 0.80
C GLU A 505 27.94 18.39 0.89
N CYS A 506 28.08 17.35 1.71
CA CYS A 506 27.11 16.25 1.80
C CYS A 506 26.22 16.42 3.01
N LYS A 507 24.94 16.71 2.76
CA LYS A 507 23.99 17.02 3.82
C LYS A 507 23.65 15.79 4.65
N VAL A 508 24.02 15.83 5.93
CA VAL A 508 23.62 14.83 6.91
C VAL A 508 23.09 15.54 8.14
N LEU A 509 21.94 15.10 8.65
CA LEU A 509 21.45 15.50 9.97
C LEU A 509 21.59 14.34 10.94
N LEU A 510 22.12 14.64 12.12
CA LEU A 510 22.17 13.75 13.26
C LEU A 510 21.30 14.36 14.36
N ASN A 511 20.15 13.74 14.64
CA ASN A 511 19.26 14.09 15.75
C ASN A 511 18.60 15.50 15.74
N GLY A 512 17.95 15.99 14.70
CA GLY A 512 18.45 16.35 13.39
C GLY A 512 19.19 17.70 13.40
N ALA A 513 20.31 17.76 14.10
CA ALA A 513 21.30 18.82 13.96
C ALA A 513 22.12 18.62 12.67
N ASP A 514 22.47 19.70 11.98
CA ASP A 514 23.30 19.64 10.77
C ASP A 514 24.76 19.27 11.13
N VAL A 515 25.23 18.19 10.52
CA VAL A 515 26.59 17.65 10.69
C VAL A 515 27.36 17.58 9.38
N THR A 516 26.91 18.32 8.36
CA THR A 516 27.60 18.46 7.07
C THR A 516 29.07 18.83 7.26
N GLY A 517 29.97 18.10 6.58
CA GLY A 517 31.42 18.33 6.63
C GLY A 517 32.11 17.98 7.94
N LYS A 518 31.43 17.41 8.93
CA LYS A 518 32.08 16.97 10.18
C LYS A 518 32.77 15.61 10.00
N SER A 519 33.95 15.48 10.57
CA SER A 519 34.63 14.20 10.78
C SER A 519 34.45 13.73 12.22
N ASP A 520 34.68 12.44 12.47
CA ASP A 520 34.81 11.85 13.81
C ASP A 520 33.55 11.91 14.69
N LEU A 521 32.37 11.73 14.08
CA LEU A 521 31.10 11.66 14.81
C LEU A 521 30.87 10.26 15.37
N GLU A 522 30.88 10.10 16.69
CA GLU A 522 30.50 8.83 17.32
C GLU A 522 28.98 8.64 17.23
N LEU A 523 28.53 7.52 16.67
CA LEU A 523 27.12 7.15 16.56
C LEU A 523 26.75 6.19 17.67
N HIS A 524 25.65 6.47 18.35
CA HIS A 524 25.13 5.70 19.47
C HIS A 524 23.80 5.01 19.15
N HIS A 525 23.41 4.04 19.96
CA HIS A 525 22.12 3.40 19.87
C HIS A 525 21.00 4.44 19.88
N ASN A 526 20.00 4.22 19.03
CA ASN A 526 18.84 5.07 18.82
C ASN A 526 19.12 6.34 18.00
N ASP A 527 20.38 6.67 17.64
CA ASP A 527 20.69 7.85 16.83
C ASP A 527 19.92 7.92 15.51
N ARG A 528 19.47 9.13 15.16
CA ARG A 528 18.57 9.41 14.05
C ARG A 528 19.34 10.15 12.97
N LEU A 529 19.57 9.45 11.87
CA LEU A 529 20.32 9.93 10.72
C LEU A 529 19.37 10.31 9.59
N LEU A 530 19.48 11.53 9.09
CA LEU A 530 18.97 11.92 7.78
C LEU A 530 20.15 12.06 6.84
N ILE A 531 20.23 11.22 5.80
CA ILE A 531 21.27 11.30 4.76
C ILE A 531 20.65 11.90 3.50
N GLY A 532 21.25 12.97 2.97
CA GLY A 532 20.68 13.77 1.89
C GLY A 532 19.38 14.45 2.31
N THR A 533 18.29 14.16 1.61
CA THR A 533 16.96 14.77 1.82
C THR A 533 15.88 13.76 2.21
N ASN A 534 16.07 12.47 1.92
CA ASN A 534 14.99 11.48 1.92
C ASN A 534 15.32 10.16 2.65
N TYR A 535 16.56 9.98 3.14
CA TYR A 535 16.97 8.74 3.78
C TYR A 535 17.02 8.87 5.30
N TYR A 536 15.98 8.37 5.95
CA TYR A 536 15.85 8.35 7.40
C TYR A 536 16.30 7.00 7.94
N PHE A 537 17.28 6.99 8.84
CA PHE A 537 17.84 5.79 9.45
C PHE A 537 17.94 5.93 10.96
N VAL A 538 17.61 4.87 11.69
CA VAL A 538 17.93 4.73 13.11
C VAL A 538 19.13 3.82 13.30
N VAL A 539 20.09 4.24 14.11
CA VAL A 539 21.26 3.46 14.50
C VAL A 539 20.85 2.46 15.59
N VAL A 540 21.23 1.20 15.39
CA VAL A 540 21.08 0.14 16.37
C VAL A 540 22.46 -0.37 16.74
N HIS A 541 22.89 -0.04 17.94
CA HIS A 541 24.10 -0.59 18.54
C HIS A 541 23.72 -1.64 19.61
N PRO A 542 23.82 -2.96 19.34
CA PRO A 542 23.35 -4.00 20.27
C PRO A 542 24.00 -3.94 21.65
N SER A 543 25.32 -3.74 21.72
CA SER A 543 26.03 -3.62 23.00
C SER A 543 25.51 -2.47 23.86
N GLU A 544 25.33 -1.27 23.30
CA GLU A 544 24.77 -0.13 24.04
C GLU A 544 23.29 -0.33 24.40
N ARG A 545 22.49 -0.88 23.48
CA ARG A 545 21.07 -1.22 23.71
C ARG A 545 20.89 -2.08 24.95
N ASP A 546 21.71 -3.12 25.07
CA ASP A 546 21.54 -4.18 26.06
C ASP A 546 22.28 -3.87 27.38
N THR A 547 23.40 -3.13 27.33
CA THR A 547 24.22 -2.84 28.53
C THR A 547 23.95 -1.49 29.18
N SER A 548 23.40 -0.52 28.44
CA SER A 548 23.19 0.85 28.92
C SER A 548 21.79 1.40 28.59
N PRO A 549 20.69 0.68 28.91
CA PRO A 549 19.35 1.21 28.68
C PRO A 549 19.02 2.39 29.63
N PRO A 550 18.32 3.42 29.15
CA PRO A 550 17.73 4.46 30.00
C PRO A 550 16.74 3.87 31.01
N GLU A 551 16.48 4.56 32.13
CA GLU A 551 15.51 4.12 33.15
C GLU A 551 14.09 3.90 32.57
N GLU A 552 13.67 4.75 31.63
CA GLU A 552 12.36 4.65 30.96
C GLU A 552 12.37 3.69 29.74
N GLY A 553 13.52 3.06 29.46
CA GLY A 553 13.74 2.27 28.26
C GLY A 553 14.03 3.13 27.01
N TRP A 554 14.44 2.46 25.94
CA TRP A 554 14.70 3.13 24.67
C TRP A 554 13.36 3.47 23.97
N PRO A 555 13.12 4.73 23.57
CA PRO A 555 11.91 5.08 22.86
C PRO A 555 11.90 4.44 21.46
N GLU A 556 10.71 4.08 21.00
CA GLU A 556 10.53 3.62 19.62
C GLU A 556 10.67 4.79 18.65
N VAL A 557 11.73 4.77 17.84
CA VAL A 557 11.93 5.79 16.80
C VAL A 557 10.88 5.66 15.70
N THR A 558 10.18 6.77 15.42
CA THR A 558 9.15 6.87 14.37
C THR A 558 9.46 8.01 13.42
N TRP A 559 8.82 8.00 12.24
CA TRP A 559 8.97 9.08 11.26
C TRP A 559 8.56 10.44 11.83
N ASP A 560 7.50 10.50 12.65
CA ASP A 560 7.04 11.74 13.29
C ASP A 560 8.11 12.33 14.22
N MET A 561 8.91 11.50 14.89
CA MET A 561 10.02 11.97 15.73
C MET A 561 11.08 12.69 14.90
N PHE A 562 11.49 12.13 13.75
CA PHE A 562 12.42 12.80 12.84
C PHE A 562 11.92 14.18 12.41
N GLN A 563 10.65 14.27 12.01
CA GLN A 563 10.07 15.54 11.57
C GLN A 563 10.11 16.59 12.68
N ARG A 564 9.77 16.20 13.92
CA ARG A 564 9.84 17.08 15.08
C ARG A 564 11.25 17.53 15.41
N GLU A 565 12.23 16.63 15.38
CA GLU A 565 13.62 16.96 15.67
C GLU A 565 14.21 17.93 14.65
N ILE A 566 13.96 17.70 13.36
CA ILE A 566 14.37 18.60 12.27
C ILE A 566 13.74 19.97 12.46
N ALA A 567 12.45 20.01 12.82
CA ALA A 567 11.74 21.26 13.08
C ALA A 567 12.32 22.02 14.30
N LYS A 568 12.59 21.33 15.41
CA LYS A 568 13.23 21.91 16.60
C LYS A 568 14.59 22.50 16.26
N ALA A 569 15.40 21.77 15.50
CA ALA A 569 16.72 22.24 15.07
C ALA A 569 16.66 23.50 14.19
N GLN A 570 15.55 23.69 13.47
CA GLN A 570 15.27 24.90 12.68
C GLN A 570 14.58 26.01 13.50
N GLY A 571 14.47 25.86 14.82
CA GLY A 571 13.93 26.88 15.72
C GLY A 571 12.40 26.90 15.81
N LEU A 572 11.71 25.88 15.30
CA LEU A 572 10.26 25.75 15.44
C LEU A 572 9.91 25.14 16.79
N ASN A 573 9.00 25.78 17.52
CA ASN A 573 8.45 25.19 18.73
C ASN A 573 7.38 24.14 18.38
N VAL A 574 7.69 22.87 18.63
CA VAL A 574 6.83 21.71 18.33
C VAL A 574 6.38 20.96 19.60
N ASP A 575 6.88 21.34 20.78
CA ASP A 575 6.41 20.80 22.05
C ASP A 575 5.27 21.69 22.57
N VAL A 576 4.04 21.32 22.24
CA VAL A 576 2.86 22.14 22.52
C VAL A 576 1.89 21.40 23.44
N ASN A 577 1.69 21.97 24.64
CA ASN A 577 0.63 21.56 25.53
C ASN A 577 -0.66 22.29 25.14
N TRP A 578 -1.37 21.74 24.15
CA TRP A 578 -2.55 22.37 23.55
C TRP A 578 -3.65 22.75 24.55
N ALA A 579 -3.83 21.95 25.61
CA ALA A 579 -4.84 22.17 26.63
C ALA A 579 -4.59 23.43 27.48
N ALA A 580 -3.32 23.89 27.54
CA ALA A 580 -2.93 25.09 28.29
C ALA A 580 -2.78 26.35 27.40
N MET A 581 -2.99 26.22 26.09
CA MET A 581 -2.72 27.28 25.11
C MET A 581 -3.97 28.11 24.78
N THR A 582 -3.75 29.40 24.56
CA THR A 582 -4.75 30.31 23.99
C THR A 582 -5.02 29.99 22.52
N GLU A 583 -6.17 30.41 21.98
CA GLU A 583 -6.51 30.20 20.56
C GLU A 583 -5.48 30.81 19.58
N GLU A 584 -4.80 31.89 19.96
CA GLU A 584 -3.74 32.49 19.14
C GLU A 584 -2.46 31.63 19.14
N GLU A 585 -2.09 31.08 20.29
CA GLU A 585 -0.97 30.15 20.42
C GLU A 585 -1.24 28.83 19.69
N LYS A 586 -2.46 28.33 19.77
CA LYS A 586 -2.96 27.17 19.00
C LYS A 586 -2.83 27.38 17.50
N ARG A 587 -3.26 28.55 17.00
CA ARG A 587 -3.10 28.93 15.58
C ARG A 587 -1.62 28.98 15.16
N ARG A 588 -0.75 29.54 16.00
CA ARG A 588 0.71 29.55 15.74
C ARG A 588 1.30 28.14 15.71
N ALA A 589 0.84 27.26 16.58
CA ALA A 589 1.27 25.86 16.61
C ALA A 589 0.82 25.06 15.37
N LEU A 590 -0.40 25.27 14.90
CA LEU A 590 -0.89 24.72 13.62
C LEU A 590 -0.02 25.16 12.44
N LEU A 591 0.31 26.45 12.37
CA LEU A 591 1.23 27.02 11.39
C LEU A 591 2.62 26.40 11.45
N ASN A 592 3.16 26.22 12.66
CA ASN A 592 4.45 25.55 12.84
C ASN A 592 4.41 24.10 12.33
N ASP A 593 3.36 23.34 12.63
CA ASP A 593 3.22 21.95 12.13
C ASP A 593 3.11 21.90 10.60
N GLU A 594 2.42 22.86 9.98
CA GLU A 594 2.43 22.99 8.52
C GLU A 594 3.82 23.30 7.98
N LEU A 595 4.58 24.18 8.64
CA LEU A 595 5.98 24.46 8.27
C LEU A 595 6.84 23.21 8.36
N VAL A 596 6.69 22.40 9.42
CA VAL A 596 7.40 21.12 9.58
C VAL A 596 7.17 20.21 8.38
N GLN A 597 5.96 20.19 7.82
CA GLN A 597 5.66 19.36 6.66
C GLN A 597 6.19 19.93 5.33
N VAL A 598 6.25 21.25 5.21
CA VAL A 598 6.61 21.90 3.94
C VAL A 598 8.12 22.09 3.80
N MET A 599 8.83 22.38 4.89
CA MET A 599 10.26 22.68 4.88
C MET A 599 11.12 21.55 4.27
N PRO A 600 10.96 20.26 4.64
CA PRO A 600 11.74 19.18 4.04
C PRO A 600 11.53 19.09 2.52
N ARG A 601 10.29 19.31 2.06
CA ARG A 601 9.94 19.30 0.65
C ARG A 601 10.51 20.50 -0.10
N VAL A 602 10.58 21.68 0.53
CA VAL A 602 11.25 22.87 -0.02
C VAL A 602 12.74 22.61 -0.21
N GLN A 603 13.39 21.99 0.76
CA GLN A 603 14.80 21.61 0.66
C GLN A 603 15.01 20.61 -0.49
N GLU A 604 14.12 19.64 -0.64
CA GLU A 604 14.16 18.70 -1.76
C GLU A 604 13.93 19.37 -3.12
N ALA A 605 12.95 20.29 -3.22
CA ALA A 605 12.66 21.03 -4.46
C ALA A 605 13.86 21.86 -4.93
N ASN A 606 14.55 22.51 -3.98
CA ASN A 606 15.80 23.24 -4.25
C ASN A 606 16.90 22.32 -4.75
N ALA A 607 17.03 21.14 -4.14
CA ALA A 607 18.01 20.16 -4.59
C ALA A 607 17.70 19.62 -5.99
N LEU A 608 16.43 19.32 -6.28
CA LEU A 608 15.95 18.92 -7.60
C LEU A 608 16.23 20.00 -8.65
N SER A 609 15.97 21.27 -8.31
CA SER A 609 16.26 22.42 -9.17
C SER A 609 17.76 22.51 -9.48
N SER A 610 18.62 22.35 -8.47
CA SER A 610 20.07 22.39 -8.63
C SER A 610 20.58 21.26 -9.55
N GLU A 611 20.12 20.03 -9.33
CA GLU A 611 20.56 18.88 -10.14
C GLU A 611 20.06 18.93 -11.58
N LEU A 612 18.83 19.42 -11.78
CA LEU A 612 18.25 19.63 -13.11
C LEU A 612 18.69 20.95 -13.76
N LYS A 613 19.51 21.76 -13.08
CA LYS A 613 20.00 23.08 -13.52
C LYS A 613 18.87 24.02 -13.92
N ARG A 614 17.88 24.18 -13.04
CA ARG A 614 16.65 24.95 -13.30
C ARG A 614 16.65 26.39 -12.80
N ASP A 615 17.71 26.87 -12.15
CA ASP A 615 17.84 28.26 -11.64
C ASP A 615 16.59 28.76 -10.88
N ILE A 616 15.86 27.85 -10.23
CA ILE A 616 14.69 28.14 -9.39
C ILE A 616 15.04 27.84 -7.93
N ASN A 617 14.72 28.76 -7.03
CA ASN A 617 14.82 28.59 -5.58
C ASN A 617 13.43 28.66 -4.92
N PHE A 618 13.23 27.88 -3.88
CA PHE A 618 12.00 27.73 -3.11
C PHE A 618 12.25 28.15 -1.67
N GLU A 619 11.37 28.97 -1.11
CA GLU A 619 11.44 29.45 0.27
C GLU A 619 10.09 29.33 0.96
N THR A 620 10.05 28.93 2.23
CA THR A 620 8.79 28.95 2.99
C THR A 620 8.43 30.38 3.37
N LYS A 621 7.15 30.72 3.25
CA LYS A 621 6.61 32.05 3.57
C LYS A 621 5.28 31.93 4.30
N VAL A 622 5.21 32.45 5.52
CA VAL A 622 3.94 32.61 6.23
C VAL A 622 3.27 33.90 5.74
N THR A 623 2.04 33.80 5.22
CA THR A 623 1.27 34.94 4.71
C THR A 623 -0.12 34.96 5.33
N SER A 624 -0.65 36.16 5.57
CA SER A 624 -2.02 36.38 6.03
C SER A 624 -2.98 36.44 4.83
N VAL A 625 -3.92 35.50 4.76
CA VAL A 625 -4.95 35.39 3.71
C VAL A 625 -6.32 35.70 4.30
N MET A 626 -7.17 36.39 3.53
CA MET A 626 -8.51 36.78 3.98
C MET A 626 -9.51 35.65 3.68
N HIS A 627 -9.97 34.95 4.72
CA HIS A 627 -10.97 33.89 4.64
C HIS A 627 -12.39 34.49 4.62
N LYS A 628 -13.29 33.92 3.81
CA LYS A 628 -14.65 34.45 3.60
C LYS A 628 -15.51 34.49 4.87
N THR A 629 -15.21 33.63 5.85
CA THR A 629 -15.99 33.41 7.08
C THR A 629 -15.23 33.76 8.36
N GLU A 630 -13.90 33.68 8.36
CA GLU A 630 -13.07 33.76 9.59
C GLU A 630 -12.15 35.00 9.67
N GLY A 631 -12.19 35.88 8.66
CA GLY A 631 -11.28 37.03 8.60
C GLY A 631 -9.87 36.65 8.18
N THR A 632 -8.85 37.39 8.62
CA THR A 632 -7.46 37.19 8.19
C THR A 632 -6.83 36.00 8.94
N VAL A 633 -6.48 34.94 8.20
CA VAL A 633 -5.84 33.72 8.71
C VAL A 633 -4.42 33.62 8.15
N SER A 634 -3.45 33.32 9.01
CA SER A 634 -2.07 33.08 8.56
C SER A 634 -1.95 31.64 8.04
N VAL A 635 -1.36 31.47 6.86
CA VAL A 635 -1.17 30.19 6.18
C VAL A 635 0.27 30.05 5.68
N VAL A 636 0.75 28.80 5.57
CA VAL A 636 2.06 28.49 5.00
C VAL A 636 1.96 28.44 3.48
N MET A 637 2.77 29.26 2.82
CA MET A 637 2.94 29.30 1.37
C MET A 637 4.41 29.02 1.02
N VAL A 638 4.69 28.71 -0.24
CA VAL A 638 6.04 28.56 -0.77
C VAL A 638 6.28 29.64 -1.82
N LYS A 639 7.28 30.47 -1.57
CA LYS A 639 7.78 31.45 -2.53
C LYS A 639 8.70 30.74 -3.52
N VAL A 640 8.45 30.93 -4.80
CA VAL A 640 9.26 30.40 -5.91
C VAL A 640 9.98 31.55 -6.58
N ILE A 641 11.29 31.46 -6.68
CA ILE A 641 12.17 32.55 -7.13
C ILE A 641 12.92 32.03 -8.35
N ASN A 642 12.73 32.67 -9.50
CA ASN A 642 13.57 32.44 -10.65
C ASN A 642 14.82 33.32 -10.54
N GLU A 643 15.99 32.72 -10.35
CA GLU A 643 17.24 33.43 -10.06
C GLU A 643 17.75 34.25 -11.25
N VAL A 644 17.41 33.84 -12.48
CA VAL A 644 17.81 34.53 -13.71
C VAL A 644 16.97 35.80 -13.95
N THR A 645 15.65 35.69 -13.82
CA THR A 645 14.71 36.76 -14.12
C THR A 645 14.35 37.61 -12.90
N SER A 646 14.70 37.13 -11.70
CA SER A 646 14.22 37.66 -10.41
C SER A 646 12.68 37.65 -10.28
N ALA A 647 11.98 36.87 -11.10
CA ALA A 647 10.54 36.71 -10.98
C ALA A 647 10.20 35.89 -9.73
N GLU A 648 9.19 36.35 -8.98
CA GLU A 648 8.72 35.70 -7.76
C GLU A 648 7.27 35.27 -7.90
N PHE A 649 6.99 34.01 -7.53
CA PHE A 649 5.66 33.44 -7.49
C PHE A 649 5.38 32.92 -6.07
N ILE A 650 4.10 32.78 -5.72
CA ILE A 650 3.69 32.21 -4.44
C ILE A 650 2.80 31.02 -4.72
N TRP A 651 3.22 29.85 -4.26
CA TRP A 651 2.46 28.61 -4.32
C TRP A 651 1.85 28.31 -2.97
N GLU A 652 0.61 27.85 -3.00
CA GLU A 652 -0.01 27.23 -1.83
C GLU A 652 0.66 25.89 -1.51
N LYS A 653 0.58 25.48 -0.24
CA LYS A 653 1.17 24.23 0.25
C LYS A 653 0.90 23.03 -0.66
N ASP A 654 -0.36 22.70 -0.96
CA ASP A 654 -0.63 21.47 -1.70
C ASP A 654 -0.21 21.58 -3.17
N LYS A 655 -0.30 22.77 -3.78
CA LYS A 655 0.26 23.02 -5.12
C LYS A 655 1.75 22.70 -5.14
N PHE A 656 2.49 23.23 -4.18
CA PHE A 656 3.92 22.99 -4.05
C PHE A 656 4.24 21.50 -3.85
N ILE A 657 3.55 20.80 -2.95
CA ILE A 657 3.75 19.37 -2.72
C ILE A 657 3.56 18.56 -4.00
N ASN A 658 2.50 18.86 -4.78
CA ASN A 658 2.26 18.19 -6.06
C ASN A 658 3.37 18.47 -7.08
N ARG A 659 3.85 19.72 -7.16
CA ARG A 659 4.95 20.09 -8.06
C ARG A 659 6.25 19.39 -7.71
N VAL A 660 6.56 19.22 -6.43
CA VAL A 660 7.74 18.44 -5.99
C VAL A 660 7.69 17.00 -6.48
N TYR A 661 6.52 16.36 -6.46
CA TYR A 661 6.38 15.01 -7.01
C TYR A 661 6.68 14.97 -8.52
N LEU A 662 6.17 15.94 -9.30
CA LEU A 662 6.45 16.02 -10.73
C LEU A 662 7.93 16.32 -11.01
N MET A 663 8.58 17.14 -10.17
CA MET A 663 10.03 17.36 -10.22
C MET A 663 10.80 16.05 -10.00
N ARG A 664 10.37 15.20 -9.06
CA ARG A 664 10.96 13.86 -8.85
C ARG A 664 10.82 12.98 -10.08
N GLU A 665 9.66 12.97 -10.72
CA GLU A 665 9.42 12.19 -11.94
C GLU A 665 10.33 12.67 -13.08
N LEU A 666 10.44 13.98 -13.26
CA LEU A 666 11.33 14.59 -14.25
C LEU A 666 12.79 14.17 -13.99
N TYR A 667 13.23 14.20 -12.74
CA TYR A 667 14.56 13.78 -12.33
C TYR A 667 14.80 12.28 -12.57
N SER A 668 13.82 11.41 -12.28
CA SER A 668 13.92 9.98 -12.57
C SER A 668 14.14 9.72 -14.07
N LYS A 669 13.37 10.40 -14.94
CA LYS A 669 13.52 10.26 -16.40
C LYS A 669 14.86 10.81 -16.91
N TYR A 670 15.36 11.88 -16.27
CA TYR A 670 16.70 12.41 -16.53
C TYR A 670 17.79 11.38 -16.22
N LEU A 671 17.73 10.73 -15.05
CA LEU A 671 18.68 9.70 -14.65
C LEU A 671 18.64 8.46 -15.57
N GLU A 672 17.45 8.08 -16.04
CA GLU A 672 17.28 6.98 -16.98
C GLU A 672 17.82 7.30 -18.40
N GLY A 673 18.27 8.54 -18.64
CA GLY A 673 18.73 8.99 -19.95
C GLY A 673 17.63 9.03 -21.01
N THR A 674 16.36 8.93 -20.60
CA THR A 674 15.20 8.86 -21.50
C THR A 674 14.68 10.24 -21.87
N LEU A 675 15.16 11.30 -21.21
CA LEU A 675 14.71 12.67 -21.41
C LEU A 675 15.81 13.69 -21.12
N ASP A 676 15.91 14.69 -21.99
CA ASP A 676 16.74 15.87 -21.77
C ASP A 676 15.90 16.92 -21.00
N PRO A 677 16.29 17.31 -19.76
CA PRO A 677 15.56 18.27 -18.96
C PRO A 677 15.39 19.62 -19.65
N SER A 678 16.28 19.99 -20.58
CA SER A 678 16.18 21.26 -21.32
C SER A 678 15.02 21.30 -22.33
N LEU A 679 14.40 20.15 -22.62
CA LEU A 679 13.25 20.02 -23.53
C LEU A 679 11.89 20.27 -22.86
N PHE A 680 11.82 20.34 -21.53
CA PHE A 680 10.59 20.69 -20.81
C PHE A 680 10.47 22.20 -20.69
N ASN A 681 9.51 22.78 -21.41
CA ASN A 681 9.23 24.21 -21.47
C ASN A 681 7.72 24.47 -21.41
N GLY A 682 7.34 25.59 -20.76
CA GLY A 682 5.94 25.94 -20.54
C GLY A 682 5.22 24.94 -19.63
N ASP A 683 4.00 24.55 -20.01
CA ASP A 683 3.05 23.79 -19.18
C ASP A 683 3.51 22.37 -18.76
N GLN A 684 4.61 21.86 -19.32
CA GLN A 684 5.15 20.54 -18.94
C GLN A 684 6.30 20.63 -17.93
N ASP A 685 6.78 21.85 -17.64
CA ASP A 685 7.89 22.08 -16.71
C ASP A 685 7.37 22.24 -15.27
N PRO A 686 7.67 21.29 -14.36
CA PRO A 686 7.17 21.35 -13.00
C PRO A 686 7.74 22.53 -12.19
N PHE A 687 8.81 23.18 -12.67
CA PHE A 687 9.40 24.39 -12.08
C PHE A 687 8.75 25.70 -12.54
N TRP A 688 7.89 25.64 -13.55
CA TRP A 688 7.31 26.83 -14.19
C TRP A 688 5.85 27.04 -13.83
N ASP A 689 5.45 28.30 -13.60
CA ASP A 689 4.07 28.69 -13.33
C ASP A 689 3.64 29.80 -14.32
N PRO A 690 2.50 29.66 -15.03
CA PRO A 690 2.00 30.73 -15.88
C PRO A 690 1.63 31.96 -15.05
N ILE A 691 1.82 33.15 -15.64
CA ILE A 691 1.36 34.41 -15.04
C ILE A 691 -0.18 34.43 -15.11
N GLU A 692 -0.82 34.09 -14.00
CA GLU A 692 -2.28 34.19 -13.86
C GLU A 692 -2.70 35.62 -13.44
N PRO A 693 -3.80 36.17 -13.99
CA PRO A 693 -4.32 37.46 -13.56
C PRO A 693 -4.72 37.45 -12.07
N MET A 694 -4.02 38.23 -11.25
CA MET A 694 -4.34 38.35 -9.82
C MET A 694 -5.38 39.47 -9.60
N ASN A 695 -6.49 39.15 -8.94
CA ASN A 695 -7.45 40.16 -8.53
C ASN A 695 -6.88 40.99 -7.36
N ILE A 696 -6.49 42.23 -7.66
CA ILE A 696 -5.88 43.16 -6.71
C ILE A 696 -6.89 43.94 -5.86
N GLY A 697 -8.19 43.83 -6.14
CA GLY A 697 -9.22 44.46 -5.32
C GLY A 697 -10.54 44.72 -6.07
N TYR A 698 -11.56 45.06 -5.30
CA TYR A 698 -12.87 45.43 -5.81
C TYR A 698 -13.09 46.93 -5.57
N SER A 699 -13.68 47.63 -6.55
CA SER A 699 -14.14 49.01 -6.40
C SER A 699 -15.63 49.09 -6.71
N THR A 700 -16.40 49.74 -5.84
CA THR A 700 -17.83 49.94 -6.02
C THR A 700 -18.06 51.27 -6.73
N ILE A 701 -18.55 51.23 -7.96
CA ILE A 701 -18.91 52.42 -8.73
C ILE A 701 -20.41 52.64 -8.60
N TYR A 702 -20.80 53.77 -8.02
CA TYR A 702 -22.20 54.19 -7.96
C TYR A 702 -22.56 54.95 -9.24
N LEU A 703 -23.38 54.34 -10.09
CA LEU A 703 -23.89 54.97 -11.29
C LEU A 703 -25.13 55.79 -10.95
N LYS A 704 -25.11 57.08 -11.28
CA LYS A 704 -26.28 57.95 -11.19
C LYS A 704 -27.08 57.85 -12.50
N PRO A 705 -28.40 57.64 -12.47
CA PRO A 705 -29.21 57.64 -13.68
C PRO A 705 -29.09 58.97 -14.41
N LEU A 706 -28.92 58.91 -15.73
CA LEU A 706 -28.90 60.07 -16.63
C LEU A 706 -30.24 60.78 -16.67
#